data_AF-A0A9D7RCG5-F1
#
_entry.id   AF-A0A9D7RCG5-F1
#
_cell.length_a   1.000
_cell.length_b   1.000
_cell.length_c   1.000
_cell.angle_alpha   90.00
_cell.angle_beta   90.00
_cell.angle_gamma   90.00
#
_symmetry.space_group_name_H-M   'P 1'
#
loop_
_entity.id
_entity.type
_entity.pdbx_description
1 polymer ?
#
loop_
_entity_poly.entity_id
_entity_poly.type
_entity_poly.pdbx_seq_one_letter_code
_entity_poly.pdbx_strand_id
1 'polypeptide(L)'
;MNAYCDALGIEAPRLESFHSNREVNTYTRLILALLERGEPMTLVQIATRFEQAGIADFLSALLSLQRCKPARLPVVRDGELYGLETRSSQMETYLFRLALRPRPDRAPRAEPPPEPGPDARLSIEELDLAFRNAHLWAWPESRLALAVLDAHEGPMAPADVAAFVQSRAVQQRLKAEYPGFARPASSVTVLADGRWSIAKHAEDALRKARVAVRKRVAMVKRTPWMMPRDPEVIAARQSAWEEKLEAQRMEQSKLRRAILYSWPSKAATRALALLDVATAKVETFVGEELEQVRTRLQGFDWIGAMEVRSLVRALGFEPGERFLVELGPPQKTKLLGTVGRKLVITNELLLESSCGIKRAFRDEKQIAALFASGKESRVRHRLEQGVYHLFALYEYGRLHGSVRLRWRAIDEWIPAPWCEVFQSELPKLMQKALEQKLPLQVLLSPPLRWSHPWEFAIIVEVWGSAENHRYRLRTQSGRPVDHHQVQRARLFDAEAEAEAARVPPAFVEIKLDIPQDHTLVLNLPAVRIPHLRALPRLDQAPKKKAERPRCGLCGKTANLTKTTCCGHWICDDATSYRAFSYARNSCWVNHTRRTLCSAHHGAKHEGRWQDCAKCRAEYQTEDYVEFGTNKYNFEKLENPPSFKPTSCSRCRRVIVRAKDGYSQIGSKYFCVPCTDEELRRERQRSP
;
A
#
# COMPACT_ATOMS: atom_id res chain seq x y z
N MET A 1 8.24 30.35 -21.97
CA MET A 1 9.12 29.94 -20.85
C MET A 1 8.50 28.71 -20.23
N ASN A 2 9.26 27.64 -20.04
CA ASN A 2 8.74 26.34 -19.62
C ASN A 2 9.10 26.13 -18.14
N ALA A 3 8.22 26.58 -17.25
CA ALA A 3 8.52 26.66 -15.82
C ALA A 3 8.96 25.32 -15.22
N TYR A 4 8.43 24.19 -15.71
CA TYR A 4 8.86 22.87 -15.27
C TYR A 4 10.27 22.52 -15.74
N CYS A 5 10.59 22.73 -17.01
CA CYS A 5 11.91 22.42 -17.55
C CYS A 5 12.99 23.35 -16.99
N ASP A 6 12.65 24.63 -16.80
CA ASP A 6 13.53 25.63 -16.17
C ASP A 6 13.85 25.23 -14.72
N ALA A 7 12.84 24.84 -13.93
CA ALA A 7 13.04 24.35 -12.56
C ALA A 7 13.84 23.04 -12.49
N LEU A 8 13.81 22.23 -13.54
CA LEU A 8 14.53 20.96 -13.64
C LEU A 8 15.90 21.10 -14.33
N GLY A 9 16.24 22.26 -14.88
CA GLY A 9 17.46 22.45 -15.66
C GLY A 9 17.59 21.48 -16.84
N ILE A 10 16.48 21.23 -17.57
CA ILE A 10 16.46 20.37 -18.76
C ILE A 10 15.90 21.13 -19.95
N GLU A 11 16.20 20.65 -21.17
CA GLU A 11 15.51 21.11 -22.36
C GLU A 11 14.09 20.53 -22.44
N ALA A 12 13.15 21.31 -22.98
CA ALA A 12 11.76 20.88 -23.13
C ALA A 12 11.67 19.69 -24.11
N PRO A 13 11.23 18.50 -23.66
CA PRO A 13 11.15 17.34 -24.53
C PRO A 13 9.99 17.47 -25.51
N ARG A 14 10.11 16.84 -26.69
CA ARG A 14 8.98 16.64 -27.61
C ARG A 14 8.43 15.24 -27.47
N LEU A 15 7.14 15.12 -27.22
CA LEU A 15 6.47 13.84 -26.99
C LEU A 15 6.68 12.84 -28.15
N GLU A 16 6.76 13.30 -29.40
CA GLU A 16 6.99 12.48 -30.61
C GLU A 16 8.33 11.74 -30.57
N SER A 17 9.34 12.31 -29.91
CA SER A 17 10.70 11.75 -29.88
C SER A 17 10.78 10.44 -29.07
N PHE A 18 9.70 10.09 -28.37
CA PHE A 18 9.63 8.96 -27.45
C PHE A 18 8.77 7.79 -27.94
N HIS A 19 8.32 7.80 -29.19
CA HIS A 19 7.44 6.77 -29.75
C HIS A 19 8.04 5.35 -29.68
N SER A 20 9.32 5.21 -29.99
CA SER A 20 10.03 3.93 -30.04
C SER A 20 10.64 3.49 -28.70
N ASN A 21 10.51 4.32 -27.65
CA ASN A 21 11.13 4.03 -26.36
C ASN A 21 10.31 2.99 -25.57
N ARG A 22 10.88 1.79 -25.38
CA ARG A 22 10.25 0.67 -24.67
C ARG A 22 9.97 0.93 -23.19
N GLU A 23 10.66 1.90 -22.58
CA GLU A 23 10.44 2.29 -21.17
C GLU A 23 9.23 3.21 -21.00
N VAL A 24 8.65 3.70 -22.10
CA VAL A 24 7.58 4.70 -22.08
C VAL A 24 6.20 4.04 -22.07
N ASN A 25 5.52 4.13 -20.93
CA ASN A 25 4.11 3.76 -20.75
C ASN A 25 3.20 5.01 -20.73
N THR A 26 1.88 4.81 -20.63
CA THR A 26 0.90 5.92 -20.60
C THR A 26 1.20 6.97 -19.53
N TYR A 27 1.63 6.55 -18.35
CA TYR A 27 1.91 7.46 -17.24
C TYR A 27 3.19 8.28 -17.48
N THR A 28 4.23 7.70 -18.06
CA THR A 28 5.42 8.47 -18.45
C THR A 28 5.15 9.41 -19.63
N ARG A 29 4.24 9.06 -20.55
CA ARG A 29 3.79 9.98 -21.61
C ARG A 29 3.02 11.17 -21.06
N LEU A 30 2.23 10.96 -20.00
CA LEU A 30 1.59 12.05 -19.26
C LEU A 30 2.65 13.02 -18.69
N ILE A 31 3.72 12.50 -18.07
CA ILE A 31 4.83 13.34 -17.59
C ILE A 31 5.47 14.12 -18.74
N LEU A 32 5.77 13.46 -19.87
CA LEU A 32 6.35 14.11 -21.05
C LEU A 32 5.46 15.21 -21.61
N ALA A 33 4.15 15.01 -21.71
CA ALA A 33 3.22 16.02 -22.19
C ALA A 33 3.18 17.26 -21.27
N LEU A 34 3.23 17.04 -19.94
CA LEU A 34 3.30 18.14 -18.97
C LEU A 34 4.65 18.86 -19.05
N LEU A 35 5.76 18.14 -19.18
CA LEU A 35 7.09 18.72 -19.37
C LEU A 35 7.17 19.52 -20.67
N GLU A 36 6.65 19.00 -21.77
CA GLU A 36 6.63 19.69 -23.07
C GLU A 36 5.84 21.01 -22.97
N ARG A 37 4.67 20.99 -22.35
CA ARG A 37 3.81 22.17 -22.21
C ARG A 37 4.35 23.19 -21.19
N GLY A 38 4.93 22.71 -20.09
CA GLY A 38 5.47 23.55 -19.01
C GLY A 38 4.43 24.11 -18.03
N GLU A 39 3.17 23.65 -18.09
CA GLU A 39 2.09 24.09 -17.21
C GLU A 39 1.07 22.96 -16.94
N PRO A 40 0.18 23.08 -15.94
CA PRO A 40 -0.85 22.08 -15.68
C PRO A 40 -1.84 21.90 -16.84
N MET A 41 -2.23 20.65 -17.13
CA MET A 41 -3.17 20.29 -18.20
C MET A 41 -4.29 19.39 -17.71
N THR A 42 -5.47 19.46 -18.32
CA THR A 42 -6.54 18.47 -18.14
C THR A 42 -6.23 17.17 -18.88
N LEU A 43 -6.82 16.04 -18.46
CA LEU A 43 -6.66 14.78 -19.20
C LEU A 43 -7.20 14.86 -20.64
N VAL A 44 -8.19 15.72 -20.89
CA VAL A 44 -8.72 15.97 -22.23
C VAL A 44 -7.66 16.64 -23.09
N GLN A 45 -7.02 17.71 -22.61
CA GLN A 45 -5.93 18.38 -23.32
C GLN A 45 -4.76 17.43 -23.58
N ILE A 46 -4.41 16.58 -22.62
CA ILE A 46 -3.34 15.59 -22.76
C ILE A 46 -3.72 14.51 -23.79
N ALA A 47 -4.97 14.04 -23.80
CA ALA A 47 -5.46 13.08 -24.79
C ALA A 47 -5.43 13.67 -26.21
N THR A 48 -5.85 14.93 -26.38
CA THR A 48 -5.73 15.66 -27.65
C THR A 48 -4.26 15.76 -28.09
N ARG A 49 -3.35 16.05 -27.15
CA ARG A 49 -1.92 16.11 -27.46
C ARG A 49 -1.36 14.74 -27.89
N PHE A 50 -1.82 13.64 -27.28
CA PHE A 50 -1.43 12.28 -27.67
C PHE A 50 -1.91 11.93 -29.08
N GLU A 51 -3.11 12.37 -29.46
CA GLU A 51 -3.64 12.18 -30.81
C GLU A 51 -2.82 12.99 -31.83
N GLN A 52 -2.53 14.25 -31.54
CA GLN A 52 -1.67 15.10 -32.38
C GLN A 52 -0.26 14.55 -32.56
N ALA A 53 0.29 13.89 -31.53
CA ALA A 53 1.58 13.21 -31.62
C ALA A 53 1.53 11.92 -32.46
N GLY A 54 0.33 11.37 -32.74
CA GLY A 54 0.18 10.07 -33.38
C GLY A 54 0.42 8.88 -32.43
N ILE A 55 0.19 9.06 -31.12
CA ILE A 55 0.37 7.99 -30.11
C ILE A 55 -0.85 7.06 -30.06
N ALA A 56 -2.05 7.63 -30.03
CA ALA A 56 -3.34 6.93 -29.97
C ALA A 56 -4.47 7.91 -30.32
N ASP A 57 -5.61 7.41 -30.79
CA ASP A 57 -6.81 8.23 -30.96
C ASP A 57 -7.28 8.83 -29.62
N PHE A 58 -7.99 9.96 -29.68
CA PHE A 58 -8.42 10.72 -28.51
C PHE A 58 -9.14 9.87 -27.44
N LEU A 59 -10.08 9.01 -27.85
CA LEU A 59 -10.90 8.23 -26.91
C LEU A 59 -10.06 7.15 -26.21
N SER A 60 -9.22 6.44 -26.96
CA SER A 60 -8.28 5.45 -26.41
C SER A 60 -7.25 6.09 -25.48
N ALA A 61 -6.72 7.26 -25.84
CA ALA A 61 -5.78 8.03 -25.02
C ALA A 61 -6.43 8.46 -23.70
N LEU A 62 -7.61 9.05 -23.75
CA LEU A 62 -8.34 9.52 -22.57
C LEU A 62 -8.66 8.35 -21.62
N LEU A 63 -9.16 7.23 -22.14
CA LEU A 63 -9.46 6.03 -21.34
C LEU A 63 -8.20 5.47 -20.68
N SER A 64 -7.07 5.46 -21.40
CA SER A 64 -5.78 4.99 -20.87
C SER A 64 -5.27 5.90 -19.77
N LEU A 65 -5.36 7.22 -19.95
CA LEU A 65 -5.00 8.23 -18.96
C LEU A 65 -5.84 8.09 -17.69
N GLN A 66 -7.15 7.88 -17.80
CA GLN A 66 -8.02 7.64 -16.65
C GLN A 66 -7.66 6.37 -15.87
N ARG A 67 -7.17 5.32 -16.57
CA ARG A 67 -6.78 4.05 -15.97
C ARG A 67 -5.38 4.05 -15.36
N CYS A 68 -4.49 4.93 -15.80
CA CYS A 68 -3.08 4.94 -15.37
C CYS A 68 -2.84 5.49 -13.95
N LYS A 69 -3.90 5.90 -13.24
CA LYS A 69 -3.86 6.55 -11.92
C LYS A 69 -3.00 7.84 -11.97
N PRO A 70 -3.42 8.85 -12.74
CA PRO A 70 -2.58 9.99 -13.11
C PRO A 70 -2.21 10.92 -11.94
N ALA A 71 -2.85 10.80 -10.78
CA ALA A 71 -2.55 11.61 -9.59
C ALA A 71 -1.58 10.89 -8.64
N ARG A 72 -0.44 10.46 -9.16
CA ARG A 72 0.68 9.87 -8.39
C ARG A 72 1.88 10.78 -8.58
N LEU A 73 2.75 10.90 -7.58
CA LEU A 73 4.01 11.64 -7.76
C LEU A 73 4.83 11.09 -8.95
N PRO A 74 5.47 11.96 -9.75
CA PRO A 74 5.55 13.41 -9.57
C PRO A 74 4.33 14.19 -10.10
N VAL A 75 3.32 13.54 -10.66
CA VAL A 75 2.11 14.20 -11.16
C VAL A 75 1.13 14.52 -10.03
N VAL A 76 0.82 15.79 -9.85
CA VAL A 76 -0.14 16.28 -8.85
C VAL A 76 -1.45 16.67 -9.53
N ARG A 77 -2.59 16.44 -8.87
CA ARG A 77 -3.91 16.81 -9.38
C ARG A 77 -4.47 17.99 -8.59
N ASP A 78 -5.01 18.96 -9.30
CA ASP A 78 -5.72 20.11 -8.76
C ASP A 78 -7.03 20.36 -9.52
N GLY A 79 -8.15 19.95 -8.93
CA GLY A 79 -9.42 19.87 -9.67
C GLY A 79 -9.32 18.91 -10.85
N GLU A 80 -9.51 19.41 -12.07
CA GLU A 80 -9.34 18.65 -13.31
C GLU A 80 -7.95 18.82 -13.96
N LEU A 81 -7.11 19.70 -13.41
CA LEU A 81 -5.76 19.96 -13.90
C LEU A 81 -4.77 18.99 -13.28
N TYR A 82 -3.78 18.58 -14.06
CA TYR A 82 -2.65 17.74 -13.67
C TYR A 82 -1.37 18.52 -13.92
N GLY A 83 -0.51 18.65 -12.92
CA GLY A 83 0.76 19.35 -13.00
C GLY A 83 1.91 18.48 -12.49
N LEU A 84 3.13 19.02 -12.46
CA LEU A 84 4.32 18.34 -11.98
C LEU A 84 4.83 18.95 -10.67
N GLU A 85 5.15 18.07 -9.71
CA GLU A 85 5.96 18.39 -8.54
C GLU A 85 7.44 18.18 -8.90
N THR A 86 8.09 19.23 -9.38
CA THR A 86 9.46 19.18 -9.90
C THR A 86 10.50 18.83 -8.84
N ARG A 87 10.20 19.14 -7.57
CA ARG A 87 11.09 18.87 -6.43
C ARG A 87 10.91 17.46 -5.84
N SER A 88 10.02 16.63 -6.40
CA SER A 88 9.84 15.25 -5.95
C SER A 88 11.07 14.41 -6.30
N SER A 89 11.61 13.66 -5.35
CA SER A 89 12.63 12.61 -5.62
C SER A 89 12.22 11.58 -6.68
N GLN A 90 10.91 11.35 -6.91
CA GLN A 90 10.46 10.49 -8.00
C GLN A 90 10.72 11.13 -9.38
N MET A 91 10.76 12.46 -9.48
CA MET A 91 11.02 13.17 -10.74
C MET A 91 12.36 12.76 -11.34
N GLU A 92 13.44 12.77 -10.55
CA GLU A 92 14.78 12.35 -11.01
C GLU A 92 14.78 10.92 -11.58
N THR A 93 14.04 10.02 -10.95
CA THR A 93 13.90 8.64 -11.43
C THR A 93 13.25 8.60 -12.81
N TYR A 94 12.24 9.44 -13.05
CA TYR A 94 11.59 9.54 -14.36
C TYR A 94 12.48 10.22 -15.39
N LEU A 95 13.18 11.31 -15.05
CA LEU A 95 14.13 11.98 -15.95
C LEU A 95 15.22 11.02 -16.44
N PHE A 96 15.78 10.21 -15.53
CA PHE A 96 16.76 9.19 -15.87
C PHE A 96 16.19 8.09 -16.78
N ARG A 97 14.99 7.59 -16.46
CA ARG A 97 14.33 6.54 -17.27
C ARG A 97 14.00 7.01 -18.68
N LEU A 98 13.64 8.28 -18.80
CA LEU A 98 13.31 8.95 -20.05
C LEU A 98 14.56 9.46 -20.78
N ALA A 99 15.77 9.25 -20.26
CA ALA A 99 17.01 9.78 -20.84
C ALA A 99 16.99 11.31 -21.04
N LEU A 100 16.21 12.04 -20.24
CA LEU A 100 16.18 13.51 -20.20
C LEU A 100 17.30 14.08 -19.35
N ARG A 101 17.94 13.22 -18.55
CA ARG A 101 19.22 13.50 -17.90
C ARG A 101 20.19 12.38 -18.20
N PRO A 102 21.50 12.70 -18.31
CA PRO A 102 22.51 11.67 -18.45
C PRO A 102 22.40 10.72 -17.27
N ARG A 103 22.56 9.42 -17.56
CA ARG A 103 22.78 8.46 -16.49
C ARG A 103 24.05 8.91 -15.76
N PRO A 104 24.08 8.93 -14.40
CA PRO A 104 25.33 9.18 -13.69
C PRO A 104 26.37 8.25 -14.29
N ASP A 105 27.49 8.82 -14.76
CA ASP A 105 28.46 8.12 -15.59
C ASP A 105 28.76 6.76 -14.94
N ARG A 106 28.33 5.70 -15.62
CA ARG A 106 29.00 4.43 -15.40
C ARG A 106 30.36 4.63 -16.01
N ALA A 107 31.39 4.73 -15.17
CA ALA A 107 32.78 4.75 -15.60
C ALA A 107 32.93 3.82 -16.82
N PRO A 108 33.48 4.33 -17.94
CA PRO A 108 33.53 3.59 -19.19
C PRO A 108 34.08 2.21 -18.90
N ARG A 109 33.27 1.19 -19.21
CA ARG A 109 33.67 -0.18 -19.00
C ARG A 109 34.76 -0.46 -20.02
N ALA A 110 36.01 -0.60 -19.56
CA ALA A 110 37.10 -1.05 -20.41
C ALA A 110 36.63 -2.27 -21.22
N GLU A 111 36.86 -2.25 -22.54
CA GLU A 111 36.54 -3.40 -23.37
C GLU A 111 37.30 -4.59 -22.82
N PRO A 112 36.60 -5.68 -22.46
CA PRO A 112 37.29 -6.85 -21.94
C PRO A 112 38.21 -7.40 -23.03
N PRO A 113 39.38 -7.93 -22.66
CA PRO A 113 40.25 -8.61 -23.61
C PRO A 113 39.47 -9.72 -24.33
N PRO A 114 39.83 -10.03 -25.60
CA PRO A 114 39.14 -11.04 -26.39
C PRO A 114 39.07 -12.36 -25.63
N GLU A 115 37.87 -12.97 -25.61
CA GLU A 115 37.66 -14.24 -24.89
C GLU A 115 38.49 -15.35 -25.55
N PRO A 116 39.21 -16.19 -24.77
CA PRO A 116 39.95 -17.29 -25.35
C PRO A 116 39.03 -18.27 -26.08
N GLY A 117 39.44 -18.70 -27.28
CA GLY A 117 38.68 -19.63 -28.13
C GLY A 117 38.44 -20.99 -27.46
N PRO A 118 37.46 -21.79 -27.92
CA PRO A 118 36.99 -23.01 -27.23
C PRO A 118 38.07 -24.10 -27.07
N ASP A 119 39.17 -24.00 -27.82
CA ASP A 119 40.31 -24.92 -27.77
C ASP A 119 41.40 -24.44 -26.80
N ALA A 120 41.35 -23.18 -26.39
CA ALA A 120 42.17 -22.66 -25.31
C ALA A 120 41.71 -23.28 -23.98
N ARG A 121 42.69 -23.68 -23.20
CA ARG A 121 42.55 -24.25 -21.87
C ARG A 121 41.85 -23.30 -20.88
N LEU A 122 41.12 -23.85 -19.90
CA LEU A 122 40.62 -23.07 -18.76
C LEU A 122 41.73 -22.70 -17.78
N SER A 123 41.66 -21.50 -17.24
CA SER A 123 42.45 -21.07 -16.08
C SER A 123 41.70 -21.32 -14.76
N ILE A 124 42.44 -21.41 -13.65
CA ILE A 124 41.85 -21.47 -12.31
C ILE A 124 41.00 -20.21 -12.04
N GLU A 125 41.43 -19.04 -12.51
CA GLU A 125 40.69 -17.78 -12.37
C GLU A 125 39.33 -17.80 -13.09
N GLU A 126 39.25 -18.42 -14.27
CA GLU A 126 37.98 -18.62 -14.98
C GLU A 126 37.02 -19.50 -14.17
N LEU A 127 37.53 -20.56 -13.53
CA LEU A 127 36.71 -21.42 -12.67
C LEU A 127 36.28 -20.70 -11.39
N ASP A 128 37.19 -19.98 -10.73
CA ASP A 128 36.90 -19.18 -9.55
C ASP A 128 35.77 -18.19 -9.84
N LEU A 129 35.81 -17.52 -10.99
CA LEU A 129 34.78 -16.56 -11.38
C LEU A 129 33.48 -17.24 -11.81
N ALA A 130 33.55 -18.36 -12.54
CA ALA A 130 32.36 -19.06 -13.04
C ALA A 130 31.56 -19.76 -11.92
N PHE A 131 32.27 -20.36 -10.95
CA PHE A 131 31.69 -21.23 -9.93
C PHE A 131 31.30 -20.47 -8.66
N ARG A 132 31.91 -19.31 -8.39
CA ARG A 132 31.63 -18.50 -7.19
C ARG A 132 30.14 -18.21 -7.03
N ASN A 133 29.61 -18.67 -5.90
CA ASN A 133 28.19 -18.56 -5.53
C ASN A 133 27.22 -19.09 -6.60
N ALA A 134 27.68 -20.01 -7.45
CA ALA A 134 26.88 -20.52 -8.57
C ALA A 134 25.99 -21.69 -8.14
N HIS A 135 24.82 -21.76 -8.76
CA HIS A 135 23.94 -22.92 -8.74
C HIS A 135 24.23 -23.79 -9.97
N LEU A 136 25.12 -24.76 -9.83
CA LEU A 136 25.61 -25.64 -10.90
C LEU A 136 24.84 -26.97 -11.01
N TRP A 137 23.66 -27.07 -10.38
CA TRP A 137 22.85 -28.28 -10.37
C TRP A 137 22.44 -28.80 -11.77
N ALA A 138 22.32 -27.89 -12.74
CA ALA A 138 21.99 -28.19 -14.13
C ALA A 138 23.22 -28.63 -14.96
N TRP A 139 24.42 -28.59 -14.40
CA TRP A 139 25.63 -29.05 -15.07
C TRP A 139 25.85 -30.53 -14.77
N PRO A 140 26.07 -31.37 -15.81
CA PRO A 140 26.44 -32.76 -15.59
C PRO A 140 27.73 -32.87 -14.76
N GLU A 141 27.83 -33.91 -13.93
CA GLU A 141 28.99 -34.14 -13.07
C GLU A 141 30.28 -34.26 -13.90
N SER A 142 30.22 -34.87 -15.09
CA SER A 142 31.34 -34.96 -16.03
C SER A 142 31.83 -33.59 -16.51
N ARG A 143 30.92 -32.62 -16.72
CA ARG A 143 31.31 -31.26 -17.12
C ARG A 143 32.07 -30.54 -16.01
N LEU A 144 31.63 -30.71 -14.76
CA LEU A 144 32.28 -30.11 -13.60
C LEU A 144 33.69 -30.70 -13.41
N ALA A 145 33.81 -32.02 -13.47
CA ALA A 145 35.10 -32.69 -13.36
C ALA A 145 36.05 -32.32 -14.51
N LEU A 146 35.58 -32.32 -15.76
CA LEU A 146 36.39 -31.92 -16.92
C LEU A 146 36.91 -30.49 -16.78
N ALA A 147 36.07 -29.55 -16.34
CA ALA A 147 36.46 -28.16 -16.17
C ALA A 147 37.61 -28.00 -15.16
N VAL A 148 37.54 -28.70 -14.02
CA VAL A 148 38.58 -28.68 -12.99
C VAL A 148 39.88 -29.33 -13.47
N LEU A 149 39.79 -30.53 -14.05
CA LEU A 149 40.96 -31.24 -14.58
C LEU A 149 41.65 -30.44 -15.70
N ASP A 150 40.87 -29.75 -16.55
CA ASP A 150 41.39 -28.86 -17.59
C ASP A 150 42.11 -27.65 -17.01
N ALA A 151 41.71 -27.12 -15.86
CA ALA A 151 42.40 -25.98 -15.25
C ALA A 151 43.66 -26.39 -14.46
N HIS A 152 43.72 -27.62 -13.94
CA HIS A 152 44.78 -28.08 -13.01
C HIS A 152 45.93 -28.88 -13.66
N GLU A 153 45.85 -29.19 -14.95
CA GLU A 153 46.98 -29.76 -15.72
C GLU A 153 47.37 -31.18 -15.41
N GLY A 154 46.41 -31.98 -14.93
CA GLY A 154 46.64 -33.41 -14.85
C GLY A 154 45.60 -34.16 -14.05
N PRO A 155 45.89 -35.44 -13.80
CA PRO A 155 45.03 -36.28 -13.00
C PRO A 155 44.98 -35.81 -11.54
N MET A 156 43.78 -35.74 -10.98
CA MET A 156 43.54 -35.31 -9.60
C MET A 156 42.80 -36.36 -8.79
N ALA A 157 42.96 -36.36 -7.46
CA ALA A 157 42.17 -37.23 -6.61
C ALA A 157 40.68 -36.81 -6.68
N PRO A 158 39.73 -37.75 -6.69
CA PRO A 158 38.30 -37.45 -6.75
C PRO A 158 37.82 -36.49 -5.65
N ALA A 159 38.38 -36.64 -4.45
CA ALA A 159 38.09 -35.78 -3.30
C ALA A 159 38.49 -34.32 -3.56
N ASP A 160 39.66 -34.09 -4.17
CA ASP A 160 40.16 -32.74 -4.46
C ASP A 160 39.32 -32.05 -5.53
N VAL A 161 38.92 -32.79 -6.58
CA VAL A 161 38.03 -32.25 -7.63
C VAL A 161 36.68 -31.86 -7.04
N ALA A 162 36.08 -32.73 -6.22
CA ALA A 162 34.80 -32.44 -5.58
C ALA A 162 34.91 -31.27 -4.59
N ALA A 163 35.97 -31.22 -3.77
CA ALA A 163 36.23 -30.15 -2.82
C ALA A 163 36.46 -28.80 -3.51
N PHE A 164 37.15 -28.78 -4.66
CA PHE A 164 37.34 -27.57 -5.46
C PHE A 164 36.00 -26.96 -5.90
N VAL A 165 35.08 -27.77 -6.42
CA VAL A 165 33.75 -27.30 -6.84
C VAL A 165 32.90 -26.90 -5.64
N GLN A 166 32.91 -27.71 -4.57
CA GLN A 166 32.10 -27.49 -3.36
C GLN A 166 32.49 -26.22 -2.61
N SER A 167 33.77 -25.87 -2.56
CA SER A 167 34.25 -24.64 -1.90
C SER A 167 33.84 -23.35 -2.60
N ARG A 168 33.38 -23.42 -3.86
CA ARG A 168 33.06 -22.25 -4.69
C ARG A 168 31.58 -22.13 -5.05
N ALA A 169 30.92 -23.26 -5.31
CA ALA A 169 29.54 -23.30 -5.75
C ALA A 169 28.56 -23.54 -4.58
N VAL A 170 27.45 -22.81 -4.57
CA VAL A 170 26.41 -22.94 -3.52
C VAL A 170 25.62 -24.25 -3.68
N GLN A 171 25.40 -24.70 -4.92
CA GLN A 171 24.71 -25.96 -5.20
C GLN A 171 25.37 -26.66 -6.38
N GLN A 172 25.74 -27.92 -6.18
CA GLN A 172 26.44 -28.75 -7.17
C GLN A 172 26.14 -30.24 -6.90
N ARG A 173 26.35 -31.12 -7.89
CA ARG A 173 26.02 -32.56 -7.82
C ARG A 173 27.23 -33.51 -7.79
N LEU A 174 28.41 -33.03 -8.13
CA LEU A 174 29.65 -33.78 -8.15
C LEU A 174 30.04 -34.23 -6.73
N LYS A 175 30.22 -35.54 -6.58
CA LYS A 175 30.71 -36.20 -5.36
C LYS A 175 31.97 -36.99 -5.69
N ALA A 176 32.87 -37.14 -4.74
CA ALA A 176 34.11 -37.93 -4.92
C ALA A 176 33.82 -39.39 -5.31
N GLU A 177 32.71 -39.96 -4.84
CA GLU A 177 32.30 -41.36 -5.10
C GLU A 177 31.37 -41.51 -6.30
N TYR A 178 31.44 -40.62 -7.30
CA TYR A 178 30.52 -40.65 -8.43
C TYR A 178 30.74 -41.90 -9.32
N PRO A 179 29.80 -42.86 -9.38
CA PRO A 179 30.03 -44.15 -10.04
C PRO A 179 29.99 -44.05 -11.58
N GLY A 180 29.45 -42.94 -12.12
CA GLY A 180 29.31 -42.75 -13.56
C GLY A 180 30.63 -42.67 -14.32
N PHE A 181 31.75 -42.35 -13.64
CA PHE A 181 33.07 -42.24 -14.28
C PHE A 181 33.78 -43.58 -14.48
N ALA A 182 33.31 -44.66 -13.85
CA ALA A 182 33.82 -46.01 -14.08
C ALA A 182 33.32 -46.64 -15.41
N ARG A 183 32.43 -45.95 -16.14
CA ARG A 183 31.86 -46.44 -17.40
C ARG A 183 32.82 -46.21 -18.57
N PRO A 184 32.99 -47.17 -19.50
CA PRO A 184 33.91 -47.04 -20.65
C PRO A 184 33.69 -45.82 -21.54
N ALA A 185 32.44 -45.33 -21.64
CA ALA A 185 32.06 -44.17 -22.45
C ALA A 185 32.11 -42.83 -21.68
N SER A 186 32.66 -42.81 -20.46
CA SER A 186 32.79 -41.59 -19.68
C SER A 186 33.90 -40.69 -20.24
N SER A 187 33.63 -39.39 -20.33
CA SER A 187 34.62 -38.38 -20.68
C SER A 187 35.69 -38.16 -19.59
N VAL A 188 35.49 -38.72 -18.40
CA VAL A 188 36.44 -38.78 -17.30
C VAL A 188 36.82 -40.25 -17.08
N THR A 189 38.11 -40.56 -17.09
CA THR A 189 38.66 -41.90 -16.84
C THR A 189 39.25 -41.97 -15.43
N VAL A 190 39.03 -43.09 -14.75
CA VAL A 190 39.69 -43.43 -13.48
C VAL A 190 40.97 -44.19 -13.79
N LEU A 191 42.12 -43.66 -13.37
CA LEU A 191 43.43 -44.30 -13.54
C LEU A 191 43.62 -45.46 -12.55
N ALA A 192 44.65 -46.27 -12.76
CA ALA A 192 44.97 -47.42 -11.89
C ALA A 192 45.25 -47.02 -10.43
N ASP A 193 45.71 -45.79 -10.20
CA ASP A 193 45.93 -45.21 -8.87
C ASP A 193 44.68 -44.52 -8.27
N GLY A 194 43.52 -44.62 -8.93
CA GLY A 194 42.26 -44.05 -8.49
C GLY A 194 42.06 -42.57 -8.81
N ARG A 195 43.04 -41.89 -9.41
CA ARG A 195 42.88 -40.48 -9.83
C ARG A 195 41.97 -40.36 -11.05
N TRP A 196 41.26 -39.25 -11.13
CA TRP A 196 40.47 -38.88 -12.30
C TRP A 196 41.33 -38.14 -13.32
N SER A 197 41.22 -38.52 -14.58
CA SER A 197 41.89 -37.87 -15.71
C SER A 197 40.89 -37.62 -16.85
N ILE A 198 41.21 -36.69 -17.74
CA ILE A 198 40.46 -36.48 -18.98
C ILE A 198 40.66 -37.71 -19.88
N ALA A 199 39.57 -38.31 -20.38
CA ALA A 199 39.66 -39.46 -21.27
C ALA A 199 40.17 -39.06 -22.66
N LYS A 200 40.92 -39.95 -23.34
CA LYS A 200 41.50 -39.65 -24.67
C LYS A 200 40.46 -39.26 -25.73
N HIS A 201 39.23 -39.76 -25.63
CA HIS A 201 38.12 -39.49 -26.54
C HIS A 201 37.23 -38.31 -26.10
N ALA A 202 37.60 -37.58 -25.04
CA ALA A 202 36.76 -36.56 -24.42
C ALA A 202 36.87 -35.17 -25.05
N GLU A 203 37.58 -35.00 -26.17
CA GLU A 203 37.91 -33.70 -26.76
C GLU A 203 36.67 -32.81 -26.98
N ASP A 204 35.61 -33.35 -27.57
CA ASP A 204 34.36 -32.63 -27.78
C ASP A 204 33.64 -32.27 -26.46
N ALA A 205 33.69 -33.16 -25.47
CA ALA A 205 33.09 -32.92 -24.16
C ALA A 205 33.85 -31.83 -23.40
N LEU A 206 35.18 -31.85 -23.50
CA LEU A 206 36.09 -30.85 -22.93
C LEU A 206 35.85 -29.48 -23.55
N ARG A 207 35.78 -29.40 -24.89
CA ARG A 207 35.45 -28.17 -25.63
C ARG A 207 34.09 -27.59 -25.19
N LYS A 208 33.08 -28.43 -25.02
CA LYS A 208 31.76 -28.03 -24.49
C LYS A 208 31.84 -27.53 -23.04
N ALA A 209 32.69 -28.13 -22.19
CA ALA A 209 32.92 -27.68 -20.83
C ALA A 209 33.57 -26.28 -20.80
N ARG A 210 34.62 -26.06 -21.61
CA ARG A 210 35.30 -24.76 -21.78
C ARG A 210 34.32 -23.66 -22.19
N VAL A 211 33.51 -23.91 -23.23
CA VAL A 211 32.47 -22.97 -23.69
C VAL A 211 31.44 -22.69 -22.60
N ALA A 212 31.00 -23.68 -21.84
CA ALA A 212 30.02 -23.49 -20.78
C ALA A 212 30.57 -22.63 -19.63
N VAL A 213 31.83 -22.85 -19.22
CA VAL A 213 32.54 -22.02 -18.23
C VAL A 213 32.66 -20.59 -18.73
N ARG A 214 33.13 -20.37 -19.95
CA ARG A 214 33.29 -19.01 -20.50
C ARG A 214 31.96 -18.28 -20.68
N LYS A 215 30.90 -18.96 -21.13
CA LYS A 215 29.55 -18.37 -21.16
C LYS A 215 29.09 -17.92 -19.77
N ARG A 216 29.38 -18.72 -18.74
CA ARG A 216 29.09 -18.36 -17.35
C ARG A 216 29.95 -17.19 -16.88
N VAL A 217 31.25 -17.16 -17.18
CA VAL A 217 32.15 -16.02 -16.91
C VAL A 217 31.64 -14.75 -17.57
N ALA A 218 31.29 -14.80 -18.86
CA ALA A 218 30.74 -13.68 -19.61
C ALA A 218 29.45 -13.17 -18.98
N MET A 219 28.57 -14.08 -18.54
CA MET A 219 27.34 -13.71 -17.84
C MET A 219 27.63 -13.07 -16.47
N VAL A 220 28.53 -13.63 -15.66
CA VAL A 220 28.94 -13.05 -14.37
C VAL A 220 29.52 -11.66 -14.58
N LYS A 221 30.41 -11.49 -15.57
CA LYS A 221 30.97 -10.19 -15.97
C LYS A 221 29.90 -9.21 -16.45
N ARG A 222 28.87 -9.66 -17.18
CA ARG A 222 27.77 -8.79 -17.67
C ARG A 222 26.82 -8.38 -16.55
N THR A 223 26.72 -9.16 -15.49
CA THR A 223 25.74 -8.97 -14.43
C THR A 223 26.37 -8.28 -13.20
N PRO A 224 26.16 -6.96 -12.99
CA PRO A 224 26.93 -6.15 -12.03
C PRO A 224 26.70 -6.46 -10.53
N TRP A 225 25.75 -7.33 -10.22
CA TRP A 225 25.50 -7.84 -8.87
C TRP A 225 26.10 -9.23 -8.63
N MET A 226 26.59 -9.90 -9.68
CA MET A 226 27.29 -11.19 -9.59
C MET A 226 28.81 -11.02 -9.54
N MET A 227 29.33 -9.87 -9.97
CA MET A 227 30.74 -9.53 -9.75
C MET A 227 30.96 -9.18 -8.27
N PRO A 228 32.04 -9.69 -7.64
CA PRO A 228 32.54 -9.12 -6.40
C PRO A 228 32.80 -7.64 -6.65
N ARG A 229 32.02 -6.78 -6.01
CA ARG A 229 32.39 -5.37 -5.96
C ARG A 229 33.46 -5.27 -4.89
N ASP A 230 34.50 -4.52 -5.22
CA ASP A 230 35.50 -4.12 -4.25
C ASP A 230 34.78 -3.55 -3.00
N PRO A 231 35.01 -4.12 -1.80
CA PRO A 231 34.44 -3.61 -0.56
C PRO A 231 34.67 -2.11 -0.38
N GLU A 232 35.82 -1.59 -0.82
CA GLU A 232 36.12 -0.16 -0.74
C GLU A 232 35.21 0.66 -1.67
N VAL A 233 34.93 0.16 -2.88
CA VAL A 233 33.99 0.81 -3.81
C VAL A 233 32.55 0.74 -3.31
N ILE A 234 32.16 -0.33 -2.61
CA ILE A 234 30.85 -0.42 -1.96
C ILE A 234 30.77 0.61 -0.83
N ALA A 235 31.77 0.64 0.05
CA ALA A 235 31.81 1.55 1.19
C ALA A 235 31.84 3.03 0.74
N ALA A 236 32.65 3.37 -0.26
CA ALA A 236 32.71 4.71 -0.83
C ALA A 236 31.36 5.14 -1.45
N ARG A 237 30.66 4.23 -2.14
CA ARG A 237 29.31 4.52 -2.68
C ARG A 237 28.27 4.67 -1.58
N GLN A 238 28.35 3.87 -0.52
CA GLN A 238 27.47 3.99 0.63
C GLN A 238 27.68 5.34 1.33
N SER A 239 28.94 5.70 1.62
CA SER A 239 29.31 6.98 2.22
C SER A 239 28.87 8.17 1.38
N ALA A 240 29.16 8.19 0.07
CA ALA A 240 28.72 9.28 -0.82
C ALA A 240 27.19 9.39 -0.91
N TRP A 241 26.47 8.25 -0.85
CA TRP A 241 25.02 8.24 -0.81
C TRP A 241 24.47 8.78 0.53
N GLU A 242 25.09 8.41 1.65
CA GLU A 242 24.75 8.90 2.98
C GLU A 242 25.00 10.40 3.12
N GLU A 243 26.12 10.91 2.62
CA GLU A 243 26.43 12.34 2.58
C GLU A 243 25.38 13.12 1.77
N LYS A 244 25.01 12.61 0.58
CA LYS A 244 23.96 13.22 -0.23
C LYS A 244 22.61 13.24 0.49
N LEU A 245 22.26 12.16 1.19
CA LEU A 245 21.04 12.10 1.98
C LEU A 245 21.07 13.04 3.19
N GLU A 246 22.22 13.20 3.83
CA GLU A 246 22.38 14.13 4.94
C GLU A 246 22.25 15.58 4.46
N ALA A 247 22.89 15.93 3.34
CA ALA A 247 22.73 17.25 2.73
C ALA A 247 21.27 17.54 2.37
N GLN A 248 20.55 16.58 1.78
CA GLN A 248 19.12 16.73 1.49
C GLN A 248 18.28 16.89 2.76
N ARG A 249 18.59 16.16 3.83
CA ARG A 249 17.91 16.30 5.13
C ARG A 249 18.17 17.66 5.76
N MET A 250 19.41 18.14 5.71
CA MET A 250 19.78 19.46 6.22
C MET A 250 19.10 20.59 5.44
N GLU A 251 18.90 20.44 4.14
CA GLU A 251 18.14 21.41 3.37
C GLU A 251 16.65 21.36 3.73
N GLN A 252 16.09 20.17 3.87
CA GLN A 252 14.70 20.01 4.26
C GLN A 252 14.44 20.46 5.70
N SER A 253 15.38 20.32 6.63
CA SER A 253 15.18 20.73 8.03
C SER A 253 15.01 22.24 8.18
N LYS A 254 15.54 23.04 7.23
CA LYS A 254 15.37 24.50 7.18
C LYS A 254 13.95 24.93 6.80
N LEU A 255 13.19 24.07 6.11
CA LEU A 255 11.85 24.41 5.63
C LEU A 255 10.86 24.59 6.79
N ARG A 256 10.21 25.76 6.83
CA ARG A 256 9.09 25.99 7.75
C ARG A 256 7.84 25.30 7.23
N ARG A 257 7.24 24.47 8.08
CA ARG A 257 6.12 23.60 7.73
C ARG A 257 4.85 23.98 8.48
N ALA A 258 3.75 24.10 7.76
CA ALA A 258 2.42 24.25 8.32
C ALA A 258 1.54 23.05 7.96
N ILE A 259 0.68 22.63 8.88
CA ILE A 259 -0.42 21.70 8.61
C ILE A 259 -1.74 22.43 8.78
N LEU A 260 -2.64 22.29 7.80
CA LEU A 260 -3.95 22.92 7.82
C LEU A 260 -5.06 21.89 7.98
N TYR A 261 -6.08 22.26 8.75
CA TYR A 261 -7.35 21.55 8.85
C TYR A 261 -8.50 22.55 8.74
N SER A 262 -9.37 22.37 7.75
CA SER A 262 -10.46 23.30 7.46
C SER A 262 -11.83 22.69 7.68
N TRP A 263 -12.80 23.55 7.95
CA TRP A 263 -14.22 23.23 7.94
C TRP A 263 -15.04 24.32 7.21
N PRO A 264 -15.99 23.96 6.34
CA PRO A 264 -16.10 22.64 5.71
C PRO A 264 -14.81 22.26 4.95
N SER A 265 -14.58 20.96 4.79
CA SER A 265 -13.39 20.44 4.12
C SER A 265 -13.33 20.76 2.61
N LYS A 266 -14.45 21.22 2.03
CA LYS A 266 -14.63 21.57 0.61
C LYS A 266 -15.15 23.00 0.48
N ALA A 267 -15.06 23.56 -0.72
CA ALA A 267 -15.34 24.95 -1.11
C ALA A 267 -16.28 25.74 -0.16
N ALA A 268 -15.91 26.99 0.13
CA ALA A 268 -16.48 27.86 1.17
C ALA A 268 -16.06 27.49 2.60
N THR A 269 -14.75 27.34 2.83
CA THR A 269 -14.16 27.22 4.18
C THR A 269 -14.63 28.39 5.05
N ARG A 270 -15.14 28.07 6.25
CA ARG A 270 -15.64 29.05 7.23
C ARG A 270 -14.81 29.09 8.50
N ALA A 271 -14.02 28.06 8.74
CA ALA A 271 -13.09 28.01 9.84
C ALA A 271 -11.89 27.11 9.50
N LEU A 272 -10.73 27.42 10.08
CA LEU A 272 -9.46 26.75 9.80
C LEU A 272 -8.58 26.69 11.05
N ALA A 273 -7.88 25.58 11.24
CA ALA A 273 -6.73 25.48 12.13
C ALA A 273 -5.44 25.38 11.32
N LEU A 274 -4.42 26.13 11.75
CA LEU A 274 -3.05 26.09 11.24
C LEU A 274 -2.14 25.63 12.37
N LEU A 275 -1.35 24.58 12.12
CA LEU A 275 -0.34 24.08 13.04
C LEU A 275 1.05 24.35 12.47
N ASP A 276 1.89 25.05 13.21
CA ASP A 276 3.33 25.17 12.90
C ASP A 276 4.04 23.90 13.41
N VAL A 277 4.62 23.12 12.49
CA VAL A 277 5.19 21.80 12.79
C VAL A 277 6.41 21.90 13.71
N ALA A 278 7.19 22.97 13.62
CA ALA A 278 8.42 23.12 14.39
C ALA A 278 8.11 23.41 15.87
N THR A 279 7.08 24.22 16.12
CA THR A 279 6.69 24.64 17.48
C THR A 279 5.52 23.84 18.06
N ALA A 280 4.84 23.04 17.23
CA ALA A 280 3.57 22.39 17.54
C ALA A 280 2.46 23.37 18.01
N LYS A 281 2.60 24.67 17.74
CA LYS A 281 1.62 25.70 18.08
C LYS A 281 0.47 25.67 17.08
N VAL A 282 -0.76 25.75 17.59
CA VAL A 282 -1.97 25.85 16.77
C VAL A 282 -2.57 27.24 16.85
N GLU A 283 -2.95 27.77 15.70
CA GLU A 283 -3.73 28.99 15.53
C GLU A 283 -5.05 28.63 14.85
N THR A 284 -6.17 29.19 15.32
CA THR A 284 -7.49 28.94 14.73
C THR A 284 -8.08 30.23 14.19
N PHE A 285 -8.79 30.13 13.08
CA PHE A 285 -9.38 31.25 12.35
C PHE A 285 -10.84 30.91 12.06
N VAL A 286 -11.79 31.76 12.46
CA VAL A 286 -13.23 31.56 12.28
C VAL A 286 -13.84 32.80 11.62
N GLY A 287 -14.68 32.60 10.59
CA GLY A 287 -15.37 33.71 9.92
C GLY A 287 -14.39 34.67 9.23
N GLU A 288 -14.47 35.95 9.58
CA GLU A 288 -13.66 37.03 8.98
C GLU A 288 -12.16 36.90 9.30
N GLU A 289 -11.79 36.17 10.36
CA GLU A 289 -10.38 35.90 10.70
C GLU A 289 -9.65 35.11 9.61
N LEU A 290 -10.37 34.43 8.72
CA LEU A 290 -9.78 33.68 7.61
C LEU A 290 -8.94 34.58 6.68
N GLU A 291 -9.23 35.87 6.61
CA GLU A 291 -8.44 36.83 5.82
C GLU A 291 -6.97 36.92 6.29
N GLN A 292 -6.70 36.64 7.57
CA GLN A 292 -5.36 36.65 8.17
C GLN A 292 -4.53 35.42 7.79
N VAL A 293 -5.18 34.32 7.38
CA VAL A 293 -4.50 33.05 7.05
C VAL A 293 -3.51 33.25 5.91
N ARG A 294 -3.83 34.07 4.91
CA ARG A 294 -2.94 34.34 3.77
C ARG A 294 -1.60 34.92 4.22
N THR A 295 -1.64 35.94 5.06
CA THR A 295 -0.43 36.55 5.64
C THR A 295 0.35 35.53 6.46
N ARG A 296 -0.36 34.68 7.22
CA ARG A 296 0.30 33.67 8.04
C ARG A 296 1.01 32.60 7.20
N LEU A 297 0.39 32.16 6.10
CA LEU A 297 0.94 31.15 5.18
C LEU A 297 2.19 31.62 4.44
N GLN A 298 2.41 32.93 4.28
CA GLN A 298 3.61 33.46 3.63
C GLN A 298 4.90 33.04 4.34
N GLY A 299 4.85 32.85 5.67
CA GLY A 299 6.00 32.45 6.48
C GLY A 299 6.35 30.96 6.44
N PHE A 300 5.67 30.16 5.62
CA PHE A 300 5.89 28.72 5.50
C PHE A 300 6.31 28.35 4.08
N ASP A 301 7.26 27.43 3.96
CA ASP A 301 7.78 26.90 2.69
C ASP A 301 7.01 25.64 2.27
N TRP A 302 6.41 24.97 3.24
CA TRP A 302 5.72 23.69 3.09
C TRP A 302 4.37 23.74 3.78
N ILE A 303 3.32 23.36 3.05
CA ILE A 303 1.94 23.40 3.50
C ILE A 303 1.32 22.02 3.26
N GLY A 304 0.94 21.35 4.34
CA GLY A 304 0.28 20.05 4.32
C GLY A 304 -1.19 20.16 4.68
N ALA A 305 -2.09 19.55 3.92
CA ALA A 305 -3.50 19.45 4.30
C ALA A 305 -4.20 18.31 3.54
N MET A 306 -5.45 18.03 3.92
CA MET A 306 -6.35 17.27 3.06
C MET A 306 -6.84 18.15 1.92
N GLU A 307 -6.78 17.65 0.68
CA GLU A 307 -7.13 18.41 -0.53
C GLU A 307 -6.42 19.78 -0.58
N VAL A 308 -5.13 19.80 -0.23
CA VAL A 308 -4.37 21.02 0.09
C VAL A 308 -4.45 22.10 -0.99
N ARG A 309 -4.45 21.71 -2.27
CA ARG A 309 -4.51 22.64 -3.40
C ARG A 309 -5.88 23.31 -3.50
N SER A 310 -6.95 22.52 -3.38
CA SER A 310 -8.33 23.01 -3.30
C SER A 310 -8.52 23.96 -2.13
N LEU A 311 -7.95 23.62 -0.97
CA LEU A 311 -8.03 24.44 0.24
C LEU A 311 -7.29 25.78 0.06
N VAL A 312 -6.04 25.74 -0.37
CA VAL A 312 -5.22 26.94 -0.62
C VAL A 312 -5.88 27.88 -1.62
N ARG A 313 -6.46 27.32 -2.70
CA ARG A 313 -7.25 28.09 -3.67
C ARG A 313 -8.49 28.70 -3.05
N ALA A 314 -9.23 27.95 -2.23
CA ALA A 314 -10.42 28.46 -1.55
C ALA A 314 -10.10 29.61 -0.57
N LEU A 315 -8.87 29.65 -0.05
CA LEU A 315 -8.36 30.76 0.77
C LEU A 315 -7.86 31.95 -0.07
N GLY A 316 -7.87 31.84 -1.41
CA GLY A 316 -7.28 32.84 -2.30
C GLY A 316 -5.79 33.06 -2.06
N PHE A 317 -5.07 32.01 -1.67
CA PHE A 317 -3.62 32.07 -1.44
C PHE A 317 -2.88 31.52 -2.66
N GLU A 318 -1.98 32.32 -3.23
CA GLU A 318 -1.09 31.88 -4.31
C GLU A 318 0.17 31.25 -3.69
N PRO A 319 0.37 29.93 -3.85
CA PRO A 319 1.45 29.23 -3.16
C PRO A 319 2.84 29.59 -3.68
N GLY A 320 2.96 30.04 -4.95
CA GLY A 320 4.25 30.26 -5.59
C GLY A 320 5.09 28.99 -5.62
N GLU A 321 6.34 29.07 -5.18
CA GLU A 321 7.28 27.93 -5.13
C GLU A 321 7.12 27.02 -3.89
N ARG A 322 6.08 27.21 -3.08
CA ARG A 322 5.87 26.44 -1.85
C ARG A 322 5.46 25.00 -2.14
N PHE A 323 5.90 24.09 -1.28
CA PHE A 323 5.51 22.69 -1.35
C PHE A 323 4.09 22.51 -0.82
N LEU A 324 3.17 22.11 -1.70
CA LEU A 324 1.81 21.75 -1.31
C LEU A 324 1.69 20.23 -1.23
N VAL A 325 1.45 19.72 -0.03
CA VAL A 325 1.51 18.29 0.26
C VAL A 325 0.17 17.73 0.72
N GLU A 326 -0.27 16.70 0.01
CA GLU A 326 -1.53 16.02 0.28
C GLU A 326 -1.36 15.04 1.45
N LEU A 327 -2.02 15.33 2.57
CA LEU A 327 -2.11 14.46 3.75
C LEU A 327 -3.33 13.51 3.70
N GLY A 328 -3.92 13.37 2.52
CA GLY A 328 -4.96 12.41 2.19
C GLY A 328 -4.45 10.97 2.00
N PRO A 329 -5.35 10.01 1.78
CA PRO A 329 -4.95 8.64 1.55
C PRO A 329 -4.26 8.55 0.17
N PRO A 330 -3.00 8.11 0.09
CA PRO A 330 -2.24 8.03 -1.17
C PRO A 330 -2.91 7.13 -2.22
N GLN A 331 -3.74 6.20 -1.77
CA GLN A 331 -4.57 5.35 -2.60
C GLN A 331 -6.01 5.43 -2.11
N LYS A 332 -6.95 5.84 -2.98
CA LYS A 332 -8.36 5.98 -2.62
C LYS A 332 -9.08 4.66 -2.35
N THR A 333 -8.68 3.59 -3.05
CA THR A 333 -9.32 2.28 -2.92
C THR A 333 -8.35 1.13 -3.07
N LYS A 334 -8.62 0.02 -2.40
CA LYS A 334 -7.84 -1.21 -2.48
C LYS A 334 -8.74 -2.42 -2.67
N LEU A 335 -8.31 -3.35 -3.52
CA LEU A 335 -9.05 -4.58 -3.78
C LEU A 335 -8.77 -5.60 -2.68
N LEU A 336 -9.82 -6.21 -2.15
CA LEU A 336 -9.75 -7.22 -1.11
C LEU A 336 -9.94 -8.61 -1.71
N GLY A 337 -8.87 -9.41 -1.64
CA GLY A 337 -8.82 -10.76 -2.19
C GLY A 337 -8.96 -10.83 -3.72
N THR A 338 -8.99 -12.04 -4.25
CA THR A 338 -9.17 -12.31 -5.69
C THR A 338 -10.59 -11.99 -6.20
N VAL A 339 -11.58 -11.88 -5.30
CA VAL A 339 -13.02 -11.68 -5.62
C VAL A 339 -13.43 -10.19 -5.66
N GLY A 340 -12.49 -9.25 -5.50
CA GLY A 340 -12.65 -7.87 -6.00
C GLY A 340 -13.52 -6.90 -5.18
N ARG A 341 -13.76 -7.14 -3.88
CA ARG A 341 -14.41 -6.12 -3.03
C ARG A 341 -13.47 -4.92 -2.87
N LYS A 342 -13.90 -3.71 -3.22
CA LYS A 342 -13.10 -2.49 -2.99
C LYS A 342 -13.29 -1.99 -1.57
N LEU A 343 -12.19 -1.85 -0.83
CA LEU A 343 -12.08 -1.06 0.38
C LEU A 343 -11.80 0.38 -0.02
N VAL A 344 -12.66 1.32 0.39
CA VAL A 344 -12.35 2.75 0.32
C VAL A 344 -11.43 3.06 1.48
N ILE A 345 -10.26 3.61 1.19
CA ILE A 345 -9.30 4.02 2.22
C ILE A 345 -9.63 5.48 2.54
N THR A 346 -10.05 5.74 3.76
CA THR A 346 -10.30 7.10 4.27
C THR A 346 -9.22 7.51 5.26
N ASN A 347 -9.09 8.80 5.55
CA ASN A 347 -8.11 9.26 6.52
C ASN A 347 -8.44 8.79 7.95
N GLU A 348 -9.71 8.67 8.31
CA GLU A 348 -10.12 8.11 9.61
C GLU A 348 -9.63 6.66 9.74
N LEU A 349 -9.73 5.87 8.66
CA LEU A 349 -9.22 4.50 8.66
C LEU A 349 -7.69 4.46 8.81
N LEU A 350 -6.97 5.37 8.13
CA LEU A 350 -5.51 5.48 8.26
C LEU A 350 -5.09 5.93 9.67
N LEU A 351 -5.79 6.90 10.26
CA LEU A 351 -5.55 7.39 11.61
C LEU A 351 -5.83 6.34 12.67
N GLU A 352 -6.91 5.59 12.54
CA GLU A 352 -7.20 4.47 13.44
C GLU A 352 -6.14 3.36 13.30
N SER A 353 -5.75 3.06 12.06
CA SER A 353 -4.82 1.95 11.77
C SER A 353 -3.36 2.26 12.15
N SER A 354 -2.91 3.48 11.87
CA SER A 354 -1.52 3.94 12.06
C SER A 354 -1.30 4.50 13.45
N CYS A 355 -2.24 5.34 13.91
CA CYS A 355 -2.09 6.13 15.12
C CYS A 355 -3.01 5.67 16.27
N GLY A 356 -3.92 4.71 16.04
CA GLY A 356 -4.89 4.29 17.06
C GLY A 356 -5.97 5.33 17.37
N ILE A 357 -6.06 6.41 16.60
CA ILE A 357 -7.00 7.51 16.83
C ILE A 357 -8.37 7.12 16.26
N LYS A 358 -9.30 6.77 17.15
CA LYS A 358 -10.68 6.43 16.79
C LYS A 358 -11.54 7.67 16.66
N ARG A 359 -12.50 7.65 15.74
CA ARG A 359 -13.44 8.77 15.49
C ARG A 359 -12.72 10.09 15.21
N ALA A 360 -11.61 10.02 14.48
CA ALA A 360 -10.93 11.19 13.96
C ALA A 360 -11.89 11.99 13.06
N PHE A 361 -11.69 13.31 12.99
CA PHE A 361 -12.55 14.25 12.26
C PHE A 361 -14.03 14.09 12.64
N ARG A 362 -14.41 14.68 13.79
CA ARG A 362 -15.80 14.61 14.27
C ARG A 362 -16.78 15.15 13.20
N ASP A 363 -18.00 14.60 13.22
CA ASP A 363 -19.08 14.86 12.26
C ASP A 363 -19.19 16.35 11.88
N GLU A 364 -18.99 16.66 10.59
CA GLU A 364 -19.10 18.01 10.04
C GLU A 364 -20.45 18.67 10.41
N LYS A 365 -21.52 17.88 10.59
CA LYS A 365 -22.82 18.39 11.04
C LYS A 365 -22.79 18.92 12.47
N GLN A 366 -21.98 18.33 13.34
CA GLN A 366 -21.82 18.84 14.71
C GLN A 366 -21.07 20.16 14.70
N ILE A 367 -20.02 20.29 13.87
CA ILE A 367 -19.31 21.57 13.71
C ILE A 367 -20.26 22.61 13.11
N ALA A 368 -21.07 22.23 12.12
CA ALA A 368 -22.09 23.10 11.54
C ALA A 368 -23.11 23.59 12.58
N ALA A 369 -23.61 22.70 13.44
CA ALA A 369 -24.56 23.06 14.50
C ALA A 369 -23.92 23.96 15.57
N LEU A 370 -22.65 23.72 15.93
CA LEU A 370 -21.90 24.57 16.86
C LEU A 370 -21.67 25.96 16.26
N PHE A 371 -21.28 26.03 14.98
CA PHE A 371 -21.10 27.27 14.26
C PHE A 371 -22.41 28.06 14.15
N ALA A 372 -23.50 27.41 13.74
CA ALA A 372 -24.82 28.04 13.65
C ALA A 372 -25.38 28.50 15.00
N SER A 373 -24.93 27.91 16.11
CA SER A 373 -25.32 28.32 17.46
C SER A 373 -24.36 29.32 18.12
N GLY A 374 -23.40 29.88 17.38
CA GLY A 374 -22.44 30.88 17.89
C GLY A 374 -21.44 30.33 18.92
N LYS A 375 -21.28 29.00 19.03
CA LYS A 375 -20.39 28.36 20.01
C LYS A 375 -18.95 28.27 19.50
N GLU A 376 -18.35 29.42 19.21
CA GLU A 376 -17.04 29.52 18.55
C GLU A 376 -15.92 28.80 19.29
N SER A 377 -15.84 28.92 20.61
CA SER A 377 -14.82 28.22 21.42
C SER A 377 -14.84 26.70 21.20
N ARG A 378 -16.04 26.13 21.06
CA ARG A 378 -16.22 24.70 20.75
C ARG A 378 -15.86 24.38 19.30
N VAL A 379 -16.08 25.30 18.36
CA VAL A 379 -15.63 25.13 16.96
C VAL A 379 -14.10 25.13 16.89
N ARG A 380 -13.43 26.11 17.51
CA ARG A 380 -11.96 26.21 17.58
C ARG A 380 -11.33 24.95 18.16
N HIS A 381 -11.83 24.50 19.31
CA HIS A 381 -11.37 23.26 19.92
C HIS A 381 -11.53 22.03 18.99
N ARG A 382 -12.60 21.97 18.18
CA ARG A 382 -12.78 20.89 17.19
C ARG A 382 -11.77 20.97 16.04
N LEU A 383 -11.44 22.17 15.60
CA LEU A 383 -10.43 22.39 14.56
C LEU A 383 -9.03 22.03 15.06
N GLU A 384 -8.69 22.40 16.29
CA GLU A 384 -7.45 22.02 16.96
C GLU A 384 -7.29 20.50 17.02
N GLN A 385 -8.32 19.78 17.46
CA GLN A 385 -8.30 18.32 17.46
C GLN A 385 -8.12 17.75 16.05
N GLY A 386 -8.78 18.34 15.05
CA GLY A 386 -8.63 17.95 13.64
C GLY A 386 -7.20 18.11 13.12
N VAL A 387 -6.56 19.26 13.36
CA VAL A 387 -5.19 19.51 12.91
C VAL A 387 -4.19 18.63 13.66
N TYR A 388 -4.39 18.36 14.94
CA TYR A 388 -3.55 17.42 15.70
C TYR A 388 -3.67 15.98 15.20
N HIS A 389 -4.84 15.54 14.74
CA HIS A 389 -4.95 14.24 14.09
C HIS A 389 -4.12 14.18 12.80
N LEU A 390 -4.23 15.20 11.93
CA LEU A 390 -3.39 15.26 10.72
C LEU A 390 -1.90 15.32 11.06
N PHE A 391 -1.52 16.05 12.11
CA PHE A 391 -0.15 16.10 12.57
C PHE A 391 0.36 14.75 13.08
N ALA A 392 -0.47 13.98 13.79
CA ALA A 392 -0.14 12.61 14.19
C ALA A 392 0.12 11.71 12.97
N LEU A 393 -0.73 11.80 11.94
CA LEU A 393 -0.55 11.03 10.70
C LEU A 393 0.71 11.44 9.94
N TYR A 394 0.98 12.76 9.89
CA TYR A 394 2.19 13.31 9.30
C TYR A 394 3.44 12.77 9.99
N GLU A 395 3.52 12.87 11.32
CA GLU A 395 4.65 12.38 12.13
C GLU A 395 4.83 10.86 11.99
N TYR A 396 3.73 10.10 12.00
CA TYR A 396 3.79 8.66 11.77
C TYR A 396 4.38 8.34 10.40
N GLY A 397 3.86 8.99 9.35
CA GLY A 397 4.38 8.84 8.00
C GLY A 397 5.87 9.20 7.93
N ARG A 398 6.30 10.30 8.56
CA ARG A 398 7.70 10.77 8.60
C ARG A 398 8.61 9.76 9.28
N LEU A 399 8.15 9.22 10.40
CA LEU A 399 8.90 8.23 11.18
C LEU A 399 9.10 6.92 10.41
N HIS A 400 8.07 6.43 9.72
CA HIS A 400 8.06 5.11 9.07
C HIS A 400 8.27 5.13 7.55
N GLY A 401 8.27 6.30 6.91
CA GLY A 401 8.17 6.47 5.46
C GLY A 401 6.84 5.98 4.85
N SER A 402 5.90 5.54 5.69
CA SER A 402 4.68 4.86 5.28
C SER A 402 3.61 4.94 6.37
N VAL A 403 2.36 4.74 5.96
CA VAL A 403 1.20 4.64 6.85
C VAL A 403 0.65 3.23 6.83
N ARG A 404 0.10 2.80 7.95
CA ARG A 404 -0.41 1.44 8.13
C ARG A 404 -1.90 1.39 7.84
N LEU A 405 -2.33 0.40 7.07
CA LEU A 405 -3.74 0.11 6.80
C LEU A 405 -4.12 -1.21 7.45
N ARG A 406 -4.90 -1.13 8.53
CA ARG A 406 -5.45 -2.26 9.25
C ARG A 406 -6.95 -2.33 9.04
N TRP A 407 -7.41 -3.40 8.43
CA TRP A 407 -8.84 -3.64 8.27
C TRP A 407 -9.14 -5.14 8.27
N ARG A 408 -9.78 -5.62 9.35
CA ARG A 408 -10.00 -7.05 9.60
C ARG A 408 -8.67 -7.83 9.57
N ALA A 409 -8.49 -8.71 8.59
CA ALA A 409 -7.27 -9.51 8.42
C ALA A 409 -6.21 -8.82 7.53
N ILE A 410 -6.50 -7.61 7.04
CA ILE A 410 -5.56 -6.84 6.23
C ILE A 410 -4.68 -6.03 7.16
N ASP A 411 -3.37 -6.16 6.97
CA ASP A 411 -2.35 -5.34 7.60
C ASP A 411 -1.29 -5.05 6.55
N GLU A 412 -1.35 -3.86 5.96
CA GLU A 412 -0.46 -3.48 4.86
C GLU A 412 0.09 -2.08 5.05
N TRP A 413 1.25 -1.85 4.45
CA TRP A 413 1.95 -0.58 4.43
C TRP A 413 1.65 0.15 3.13
N ILE A 414 1.29 1.43 3.25
CA ILE A 414 1.12 2.31 2.11
C ILE A 414 2.16 3.41 2.21
N PRO A 415 3.01 3.63 1.18
CA PRO A 415 3.98 4.71 1.21
C PRO A 415 3.32 6.06 1.52
N ALA A 416 3.90 6.82 2.45
CA ALA A 416 3.42 8.13 2.81
C ALA A 416 3.93 9.12 1.75
N PRO A 417 3.08 9.68 0.88
CA PRO A 417 3.53 10.48 -0.27
C PRO A 417 4.17 11.81 0.15
N TRP A 418 3.92 12.25 1.38
CA TRP A 418 4.57 13.40 2.01
C TRP A 418 5.95 13.10 2.57
N CYS A 419 6.35 11.82 2.57
CA CYS A 419 7.65 11.38 3.01
C CYS A 419 8.43 10.90 1.79
N GLU A 420 9.61 11.46 1.59
CA GLU A 420 10.52 10.89 0.61
C GLU A 420 11.05 9.55 1.11
N VAL A 421 11.38 8.65 0.17
CA VAL A 421 11.74 7.25 0.44
C VAL A 421 12.88 7.11 1.47
N PHE A 422 13.69 8.14 1.66
CA PHE A 422 14.86 8.16 2.54
C PHE A 422 14.69 8.97 3.82
N GLN A 423 13.48 9.49 4.07
CA GLN A 423 13.16 10.28 5.26
C GLN A 423 12.65 9.46 6.44
N SER A 424 12.57 8.12 6.34
CA SER A 424 12.16 7.29 7.49
C SER A 424 13.20 7.39 8.60
N GLU A 425 12.80 7.99 9.71
CA GLU A 425 13.69 8.28 10.84
C GLU A 425 13.90 7.08 11.75
N LEU A 426 12.90 6.19 11.90
CA LEU A 426 12.99 5.11 12.89
C LEU A 426 14.13 4.12 12.62
N PRO A 427 14.31 3.57 11.40
CA PRO A 427 15.42 2.65 11.14
C PRO A 427 16.80 3.28 11.41
N LYS A 428 16.95 4.58 11.11
CA LYS A 428 18.19 5.33 11.36
C LYS A 428 18.43 5.56 12.84
N LEU A 429 17.40 5.94 13.59
CA LEU A 429 17.48 6.05 15.04
C LEU A 429 17.84 4.71 15.69
N MET A 430 17.24 3.61 15.21
CA MET A 430 17.56 2.27 15.68
C MET A 430 19.01 1.87 15.37
N GLN A 431 19.49 2.18 14.17
CA GLN A 431 20.88 1.96 13.79
C GLN A 431 21.84 2.73 14.71
N LYS A 432 21.64 4.05 14.85
CA LYS A 432 22.48 4.90 15.71
C LYS A 432 22.45 4.43 17.18
N ALA A 433 21.29 4.07 17.69
CA ALA A 433 21.13 3.54 19.04
C ALA A 433 21.93 2.24 19.24
N LEU A 434 21.92 1.34 18.24
CA LEU A 434 22.69 0.10 18.28
C LEU A 434 24.20 0.34 18.20
N GLU A 435 24.64 1.22 17.30
CA GLU A 435 26.07 1.57 17.10
C GLU A 435 26.67 2.28 18.32
N GLN A 436 25.91 3.21 18.91
CA GLN A 436 26.35 4.02 20.05
C GLN A 436 26.03 3.36 21.40
N LYS A 437 25.33 2.23 21.40
CA LYS A 437 24.83 1.55 22.61
C LYS A 437 23.98 2.45 23.50
N LEU A 438 23.20 3.34 22.87
CA LEU A 438 22.26 4.24 23.56
C LEU A 438 20.84 3.67 23.50
N PRO A 439 20.03 3.83 24.56
CA PRO A 439 18.64 3.46 24.48
C PRO A 439 17.85 4.46 23.61
N LEU A 440 16.69 4.03 23.11
CA LEU A 440 15.72 4.89 22.48
C LEU A 440 14.61 5.26 23.45
N GLN A 441 14.17 6.51 23.41
CA GLN A 441 12.92 6.92 24.01
C GLN A 441 11.83 6.88 22.93
N VAL A 442 10.77 6.12 23.15
CA VAL A 442 9.70 5.89 22.18
C VAL A 442 8.31 6.14 22.76
N LEU A 443 7.40 6.62 21.92
CA LEU A 443 5.99 6.79 22.26
C LEU A 443 5.16 5.79 21.47
N LEU A 444 4.28 5.01 22.11
CA LEU A 444 3.48 3.95 21.45
C LEU A 444 2.05 4.38 21.09
N SER A 445 1.65 5.56 21.56
CA SER A 445 0.35 6.19 21.28
C SER A 445 0.59 7.66 20.91
N PRO A 446 -0.30 8.33 20.17
CA PRO A 446 -0.13 9.75 19.87
C PRO A 446 -0.05 10.57 21.17
N PRO A 447 0.70 11.69 21.20
CA PRO A 447 0.77 12.54 22.38
C PRO A 447 -0.62 12.97 22.86
N LEU A 448 -0.86 12.87 24.17
CA LEU A 448 -2.07 13.45 24.78
C LEU A 448 -2.00 14.98 24.76
N ARG A 449 -0.78 15.52 24.94
CA ARG A 449 -0.49 16.96 24.90
C ARG A 449 0.70 17.20 23.99
N TRP A 450 0.48 17.97 22.93
CA TRP A 450 1.54 18.27 21.96
C TRP A 450 2.60 19.26 22.47
N SER A 451 2.29 20.01 23.54
CA SER A 451 3.28 20.83 24.26
C SER A 451 4.25 20.01 25.10
N HIS A 452 3.88 18.78 25.49
CA HIS A 452 4.73 17.85 26.26
C HIS A 452 4.70 16.45 25.61
N PRO A 453 5.21 16.32 24.38
CA PRO A 453 4.96 15.13 23.57
C PRO A 453 5.64 13.85 24.07
N TRP A 454 6.57 13.98 25.03
CA TRP A 454 7.36 12.87 25.58
C TRP A 454 6.91 12.44 26.99
N GLU A 455 5.87 13.05 27.57
CA GLU A 455 5.39 12.80 28.94
C GLU A 455 5.12 11.32 29.24
N PHE A 456 4.69 10.55 28.24
CA PHE A 456 4.37 9.11 28.36
C PHE A 456 5.31 8.22 27.55
N ALA A 457 6.48 8.73 27.18
CA ALA A 457 7.44 7.96 26.43
C ALA A 457 8.12 6.91 27.32
N ILE A 458 8.42 5.76 26.74
CA ILE A 458 9.11 4.66 27.41
C ILE A 458 10.53 4.51 26.86
N ILE A 459 11.44 4.05 27.70
CA ILE A 459 12.81 3.73 27.30
C ILE A 459 12.83 2.29 26.78
N VAL A 460 13.37 2.10 25.58
CA VAL A 460 13.53 0.81 24.93
C VAL A 460 14.96 0.61 24.46
N GLU A 461 15.41 -0.64 24.48
CA GLU A 461 16.68 -1.04 23.91
C GLU A 461 16.47 -1.51 22.48
N VAL A 462 17.43 -1.17 21.62
CA VAL A 462 17.53 -1.71 20.26
C VAL A 462 18.47 -2.91 20.28
N TRP A 463 18.03 -4.00 19.67
CA TRP A 463 18.85 -5.20 19.52
C TRP A 463 18.66 -5.82 18.13
N GLY A 464 19.66 -6.56 17.67
CA GLY A 464 19.68 -7.13 16.33
C GLY A 464 21.07 -7.03 15.69
N SER A 465 21.12 -7.14 14.36
CA SER A 465 22.35 -7.01 13.59
C SER A 465 22.19 -5.87 12.58
N ALA A 466 23.14 -4.93 12.61
CA ALA A 466 23.25 -3.85 11.65
C ALA A 466 23.48 -4.37 10.23
N GLU A 467 24.25 -5.45 10.08
CA GLU A 467 24.61 -6.06 8.78
C GLU A 467 23.39 -6.51 7.97
N ASN A 468 22.31 -6.90 8.65
CA ASN A 468 21.08 -7.39 8.01
C ASN A 468 19.91 -6.40 8.11
N HIS A 469 20.13 -5.20 8.64
CA HIS A 469 19.08 -4.19 8.91
C HIS A 469 17.86 -4.76 9.67
N ARG A 470 18.09 -5.74 10.56
CA ARG A 470 17.04 -6.41 11.34
C ARG A 470 17.08 -5.91 12.77
N TYR A 471 16.48 -4.76 12.99
CA TYR A 471 16.37 -4.15 14.30
C TYR A 471 15.08 -4.58 15.02
N ARG A 472 15.15 -4.73 16.34
CA ARG A 472 14.02 -5.02 17.21
C ARG A 472 14.08 -4.12 18.44
N LEU A 473 12.90 -3.82 19.00
CA LEU A 473 12.77 -3.03 20.22
C LEU A 473 12.34 -3.94 21.37
N ARG A 474 12.87 -3.67 22.56
CA ARG A 474 12.40 -4.28 23.81
C ARG A 474 12.40 -3.27 24.94
N THR A 475 11.49 -3.42 25.89
CA THR A 475 11.51 -2.66 27.14
C THR A 475 12.72 -3.07 28.00
N GLN A 476 13.03 -2.28 29.03
CA GLN A 476 14.04 -2.66 30.04
C GLN A 476 13.72 -3.99 30.73
N SER A 477 12.44 -4.36 30.83
CA SER A 477 11.98 -5.66 31.33
C SER A 477 12.08 -6.80 30.30
N GLY A 478 12.68 -6.56 29.13
CA GLY A 478 12.86 -7.55 28.07
C GLY A 478 11.61 -7.83 27.23
N ARG A 479 10.50 -7.12 27.42
CA ARG A 479 9.27 -7.35 26.64
C ARG A 479 9.43 -6.77 25.23
N PRO A 480 9.09 -7.53 24.17
CA PRO A 480 9.20 -7.03 22.81
C PRO A 480 8.21 -5.87 22.56
N VAL A 481 8.67 -4.87 21.82
CA VAL A 481 7.85 -3.72 21.38
C VAL A 481 7.71 -3.80 19.86
N ASP A 482 6.47 -3.79 19.35
CA ASP A 482 6.22 -3.72 17.91
C ASP A 482 6.64 -2.32 17.42
N HIS A 483 7.77 -2.24 16.71
CA HIS A 483 8.30 -0.98 16.21
C HIS A 483 7.29 -0.24 15.32
N HIS A 484 6.36 -0.96 14.68
CA HIS A 484 5.29 -0.36 13.90
C HIS A 484 4.23 0.39 14.73
N GLN A 485 4.17 0.17 16.05
CA GLN A 485 3.30 0.92 16.96
C GLN A 485 3.92 2.24 17.41
N VAL A 486 5.23 2.42 17.20
CA VAL A 486 5.94 3.63 17.59
C VAL A 486 5.39 4.82 16.81
N GLN A 487 4.96 5.84 17.54
CA GLN A 487 4.43 7.10 17.01
C GLN A 487 5.50 8.18 16.96
N ARG A 488 6.46 8.14 17.90
CA ARG A 488 7.63 9.04 17.97
C ARG A 488 8.81 8.28 18.56
N ALA A 489 10.02 8.62 18.13
CA ALA A 489 11.26 8.08 18.66
C ALA A 489 12.36 9.15 18.70
N ARG A 490 13.23 9.11 19.71
CA ARG A 490 14.49 9.86 19.78
C ARG A 490 15.55 9.03 20.50
N LEU A 491 16.83 9.36 20.28
CA LEU A 491 17.90 8.85 21.14
C LEU A 491 17.67 9.38 22.56
N PHE A 492 17.79 8.50 23.54
CA PHE A 492 17.67 8.89 24.94
C PHE A 492 18.92 9.64 25.36
N ASP A 493 18.73 10.85 25.86
CA ASP A 493 19.77 11.71 26.40
C ASP A 493 19.48 11.93 27.88
N ALA A 494 20.28 11.29 28.74
CA ALA A 494 20.08 11.32 30.18
C ALA A 494 20.34 12.71 30.78
N GLU A 495 21.25 13.49 30.19
CA GLU A 495 21.60 14.84 30.65
C GLU A 495 20.47 15.81 30.31
N ALA A 496 19.97 15.75 29.07
CA ALA A 496 18.84 16.58 28.64
C ALA A 496 17.55 16.30 29.44
N GLU A 497 17.28 15.04 29.80
CA GLU A 497 16.13 14.67 30.65
C GLU A 497 16.31 15.16 32.10
N ALA A 498 17.53 15.06 32.65
CA ALA A 498 17.83 15.59 33.97
C ALA A 498 17.70 17.12 34.02
N GLU A 499 18.07 17.82 32.94
CA GLU A 499 17.89 19.27 32.81
C GLU A 499 16.41 19.66 32.66
N ALA A 500 15.65 18.94 31.82
CA ALA A 500 14.21 19.17 31.67
C ALA A 500 13.44 18.94 32.99
N ALA A 501 13.85 17.97 33.79
CA ALA A 501 13.26 17.69 35.10
C ALA A 501 13.56 18.78 36.16
N ARG A 502 14.60 19.60 35.97
CA ARG A 502 14.95 20.72 36.87
C ARG A 502 14.11 21.97 36.62
N VAL A 503 13.48 22.09 35.46
CA VAL A 503 12.55 23.18 35.15
C VAL A 503 11.16 22.75 35.63
N PRO A 504 10.64 23.29 36.75
CA PRO A 504 9.31 22.92 37.20
C PRO A 504 8.30 23.27 36.10
N PRO A 505 7.34 22.37 35.78
CA PRO A 505 6.32 22.68 34.80
C PRO A 505 5.58 23.94 35.27
N ALA A 506 5.55 24.97 34.43
CA ALA A 506 4.70 26.13 34.65
C ALA A 506 3.25 25.63 34.57
N PHE A 507 2.70 25.24 35.71
CA PHE A 507 1.28 24.92 35.84
C PHE A 507 0.52 26.24 35.64
N VAL A 508 0.07 26.48 34.42
CA VAL A 508 -1.04 27.40 34.19
C VAL A 508 -2.28 26.68 34.71
N GLU A 509 -2.70 27.06 35.91
CA GLU A 509 -3.95 26.63 36.52
C GLU A 509 -5.10 27.15 35.65
N ILE A 510 -5.56 26.34 34.69
CA ILE A 510 -6.79 26.63 33.95
C ILE A 510 -7.94 26.36 34.92
N LYS A 511 -8.39 27.41 35.61
CA LYS A 511 -9.68 27.40 36.30
C LYS A 511 -10.78 27.25 35.25
N LEU A 512 -11.20 26.01 35.02
CA LEU A 512 -12.46 25.74 34.36
C LEU A 512 -13.55 26.07 35.39
N ASP A 513 -14.25 27.19 35.18
CA ASP A 513 -15.53 27.46 35.85
C ASP A 513 -16.54 26.40 35.36
N ILE A 514 -16.52 25.25 36.01
CA ILE A 514 -17.56 24.23 35.92
C ILE A 514 -18.57 24.59 37.02
N PRO A 515 -19.82 24.92 36.68
CA PRO A 515 -20.86 25.09 37.68
C PRO A 515 -20.96 23.83 38.54
N GLN A 516 -20.80 24.02 39.86
CA GLN A 516 -20.94 22.96 40.86
C GLN A 516 -22.40 22.53 40.95
N ASP A 517 -22.82 21.64 40.06
CA ASP A 517 -23.99 20.79 40.24
C ASP A 517 -23.95 19.74 39.14
N HIS A 518 -23.26 18.62 39.38
CA HIS A 518 -23.58 17.28 38.85
C HIS A 518 -22.54 16.29 39.35
N THR A 519 -22.84 15.67 40.50
CA THR A 519 -22.17 14.46 40.99
C THR A 519 -22.50 13.30 40.04
N LEU A 520 -21.58 12.93 39.15
CA LEU A 520 -21.67 11.70 38.36
C LEU A 520 -21.24 10.51 39.22
N VAL A 521 -22.19 9.93 39.97
CA VAL A 521 -22.03 8.60 40.57
C VAL A 521 -22.28 7.57 39.46
N LEU A 522 -21.22 6.92 38.97
CA LEU A 522 -21.33 5.78 38.08
C LEU A 522 -21.74 4.54 38.88
N ASN A 523 -23.05 4.32 39.05
CA ASN A 523 -23.61 3.05 39.47
C ASN A 523 -24.27 2.37 38.26
N LEU A 524 -23.65 1.30 37.77
CA LEU A 524 -24.29 0.33 36.88
C LEU A 524 -24.97 -0.75 37.71
N PRO A 525 -26.22 -1.10 37.38
CA PRO A 525 -26.57 -2.52 37.38
C PRO A 525 -27.26 -2.94 36.07
N ALA A 526 -27.06 -4.21 35.75
CA ALA A 526 -27.57 -4.91 34.57
C ALA A 526 -29.00 -5.42 34.79
N VAL A 527 -29.92 -5.26 33.82
CA VAL A 527 -31.10 -6.14 33.64
C VAL A 527 -31.56 -6.16 32.16
N ARG A 528 -32.04 -7.33 31.70
CA ARG A 528 -32.64 -7.66 30.40
C ARG A 528 -34.19 -7.50 30.38
N ILE A 529 -34.73 -6.89 29.29
CA ILE A 529 -35.87 -7.26 28.37
C ILE A 529 -37.17 -7.86 29.00
N PRO A 530 -38.45 -7.41 28.70
CA PRO A 530 -39.13 -7.59 27.39
C PRO A 530 -40.29 -6.62 26.97
N HIS A 531 -40.81 -6.88 25.76
CA HIS A 531 -41.86 -6.22 24.92
C HIS A 531 -43.25 -5.93 25.55
N LEU A 532 -43.96 -4.88 25.05
CA LEU A 532 -45.21 -4.95 24.24
C LEU A 532 -45.97 -3.59 24.09
N ARG A 533 -46.39 -3.29 22.82
CA ARG A 533 -47.63 -2.67 22.26
C ARG A 533 -48.54 -1.75 23.13
N ALA A 534 -49.28 -0.73 22.65
CA ALA A 534 -49.57 -0.12 21.34
C ALA A 534 -50.49 1.15 21.48
N LEU A 535 -50.25 2.21 20.66
CA LEU A 535 -51.20 3.12 19.91
C LEU A 535 -52.23 4.04 20.64
N PRO A 536 -52.93 5.02 19.96
CA PRO A 536 -52.55 6.05 18.94
C PRO A 536 -53.24 7.46 19.09
N ARG A 537 -52.86 8.47 18.27
CA ARG A 537 -53.68 9.41 17.41
C ARG A 537 -53.08 10.84 17.23
N LEU A 538 -52.78 11.26 15.98
CA LEU A 538 -53.49 12.21 15.06
C LEU A 538 -53.31 13.70 15.46
N ASP A 539 -53.01 14.71 14.64
CA ASP A 539 -52.86 14.90 13.19
C ASP A 539 -52.09 16.23 12.94
N GLN A 540 -51.38 16.34 11.81
CA GLN A 540 -51.54 17.38 10.78
C GLN A 540 -50.40 17.30 9.74
N ALA A 541 -50.76 16.94 8.51
CA ALA A 541 -49.86 16.67 7.41
C ALA A 541 -49.51 17.93 6.58
N PRO A 542 -48.23 18.17 6.22
CA PRO A 542 -47.88 19.15 5.20
C PRO A 542 -47.98 18.56 3.78
N LYS A 543 -48.43 19.39 2.84
CA LYS A 543 -48.67 19.07 1.42
C LYS A 543 -47.44 18.42 0.76
N LYS A 544 -47.62 17.20 0.23
CA LYS A 544 -46.58 16.41 -0.48
C LYS A 544 -46.15 17.10 -1.78
N LYS A 545 -44.91 17.55 -1.87
CA LYS A 545 -44.19 17.64 -3.16
C LYS A 545 -44.12 16.22 -3.73
N ALA A 546 -44.47 16.03 -5.00
CA ALA A 546 -44.36 14.73 -5.67
C ALA A 546 -42.92 14.21 -5.53
N GLU A 547 -42.73 13.18 -4.70
CA GLU A 547 -41.41 12.61 -4.47
C GLU A 547 -40.91 12.01 -5.77
N ARG A 548 -39.71 12.44 -6.20
CA ARG A 548 -39.05 11.84 -7.35
C ARG A 548 -38.90 10.32 -7.11
N PRO A 549 -39.18 9.47 -8.13
CA PRO A 549 -38.96 8.05 -8.02
C PRO A 549 -37.54 7.72 -7.53
N ARG A 550 -37.44 6.78 -6.59
CA ARG A 550 -36.18 6.29 -6.04
C ARG A 550 -36.21 4.78 -5.93
N CYS A 551 -35.08 4.13 -6.15
CA CYS A 551 -34.93 2.70 -5.93
C CYS A 551 -35.20 2.38 -4.45
N GLY A 552 -36.19 1.54 -4.16
CA GLY A 552 -36.51 1.20 -2.78
C GLY A 552 -35.49 0.28 -2.08
N LEU A 553 -34.46 -0.22 -2.79
CA LEU A 553 -33.39 -1.02 -2.19
C LEU A 553 -32.11 -0.22 -1.88
N CYS A 554 -31.71 0.71 -2.74
CA CYS A 554 -30.45 1.46 -2.57
C CYS A 554 -30.62 2.99 -2.52
N GLY A 555 -31.83 3.51 -2.75
CA GLY A 555 -32.15 4.93 -2.67
C GLY A 555 -31.74 5.79 -3.88
N LYS A 556 -31.10 5.21 -4.90
CA LYS A 556 -30.73 5.94 -6.14
C LYS A 556 -31.96 6.47 -6.87
N THR A 557 -31.82 7.61 -7.55
CA THR A 557 -32.91 8.32 -8.24
C THR A 557 -32.81 8.29 -9.77
N ALA A 558 -31.72 7.75 -10.32
CA ALA A 558 -31.47 7.66 -11.77
C ALA A 558 -31.46 6.20 -12.25
N ASN A 559 -31.76 5.97 -13.54
CA ASN A 559 -31.87 4.66 -14.19
C ASN A 559 -32.73 3.69 -13.38
N LEU A 560 -34.03 4.00 -13.31
CA LEU A 560 -35.00 3.24 -12.55
C LEU A 560 -36.04 2.60 -13.47
N THR A 561 -36.45 1.40 -13.10
CA THR A 561 -37.58 0.68 -13.69
C THR A 561 -38.48 0.16 -12.56
N LYS A 562 -39.65 -0.38 -12.88
CA LYS A 562 -40.54 -1.02 -11.90
C LYS A 562 -40.37 -2.54 -11.95
N THR A 563 -40.36 -3.18 -10.78
CA THR A 563 -40.37 -4.63 -10.70
C THR A 563 -41.67 -5.18 -11.28
N THR A 564 -41.57 -6.25 -12.06
CA THR A 564 -42.76 -6.91 -12.63
C THR A 564 -43.57 -7.65 -11.58
N CYS A 565 -42.92 -8.14 -10.51
CA CYS A 565 -43.57 -8.94 -9.47
C CYS A 565 -44.31 -8.13 -8.39
N CYS A 566 -43.84 -6.92 -8.03
CA CYS A 566 -44.43 -6.13 -6.94
C CYS A 566 -44.56 -4.62 -7.23
N GLY A 567 -44.25 -4.18 -8.45
CA GLY A 567 -44.49 -2.80 -8.90
C GLY A 567 -43.62 -1.72 -8.25
N HIS A 568 -42.61 -2.08 -7.45
CA HIS A 568 -41.72 -1.12 -6.78
C HIS A 568 -40.63 -0.58 -7.72
N TRP A 569 -40.27 0.70 -7.55
CA TRP A 569 -39.15 1.30 -8.24
C TRP A 569 -37.82 0.68 -7.81
N ILE A 570 -36.99 0.30 -8.78
CA ILE A 570 -35.72 -0.40 -8.59
C ILE A 570 -34.71 0.06 -9.66
N CYS A 571 -33.40 -0.07 -9.40
CA CYS A 571 -32.40 0.28 -10.41
C CYS A 571 -32.51 -0.65 -11.63
N ASP A 572 -32.46 -0.06 -12.83
CA ASP A 572 -32.33 -0.77 -14.10
C ASP A 572 -30.86 -1.05 -14.40
N ASP A 573 -30.31 -2.04 -13.70
CA ASP A 573 -28.87 -2.36 -13.71
C ASP A 573 -28.58 -3.80 -14.13
N ALA A 574 -29.55 -4.48 -14.76
CA ALA A 574 -29.43 -5.88 -15.16
C ALA A 574 -28.28 -6.12 -16.14
N THR A 575 -28.05 -5.20 -17.08
CA THR A 575 -26.96 -5.27 -18.09
C THR A 575 -25.57 -5.11 -17.48
N SER A 576 -25.46 -4.53 -16.28
CA SER A 576 -24.21 -4.41 -15.54
C SER A 576 -23.82 -5.70 -14.79
N TYR A 577 -24.72 -6.68 -14.74
CA TYR A 577 -24.49 -7.95 -14.07
C TYR A 577 -23.78 -8.94 -14.99
N ARG A 578 -22.57 -9.34 -14.60
CA ARG A 578 -21.85 -10.42 -15.28
C ARG A 578 -22.36 -11.77 -14.79
N ALA A 579 -22.82 -12.64 -15.70
CA ALA A 579 -23.23 -14.00 -15.37
C ALA A 579 -22.11 -14.75 -14.59
N PHE A 580 -22.51 -15.61 -13.64
CA PHE A 580 -21.60 -16.35 -12.74
C PHE A 580 -20.68 -15.52 -11.84
N SER A 581 -20.81 -14.19 -11.82
CA SER A 581 -20.06 -13.35 -10.89
C SER A 581 -20.56 -13.44 -9.45
N TYR A 582 -21.81 -13.91 -9.25
CA TYR A 582 -22.55 -13.87 -7.99
C TYR A 582 -22.57 -12.47 -7.34
N ALA A 583 -22.32 -11.42 -8.14
CA ALA A 583 -22.14 -10.06 -7.65
C ALA A 583 -23.44 -9.48 -7.08
N ARG A 584 -23.29 -8.72 -5.99
CA ARG A 584 -24.41 -8.10 -5.25
C ARG A 584 -24.63 -6.62 -5.59
N ASN A 585 -24.09 -6.20 -6.73
CA ASN A 585 -24.05 -4.80 -7.17
C ASN A 585 -25.25 -4.40 -8.06
N SER A 586 -26.05 -5.36 -8.53
CA SER A 586 -27.29 -5.10 -9.29
C SER A 586 -28.51 -5.25 -8.41
N CYS A 587 -29.26 -4.18 -8.17
CA CYS A 587 -30.51 -4.24 -7.40
C CYS A 587 -31.54 -5.12 -8.10
N TRP A 588 -31.71 -4.97 -9.42
CA TRP A 588 -32.66 -5.75 -10.21
C TRP A 588 -32.39 -7.24 -10.09
N VAL A 589 -31.18 -7.69 -10.46
CA VAL A 589 -30.84 -9.11 -10.49
C VAL A 589 -30.92 -9.75 -9.11
N ASN A 590 -30.51 -9.03 -8.06
CA ASN A 590 -30.61 -9.59 -6.70
C ASN A 590 -32.06 -9.69 -6.22
N HIS A 591 -32.92 -8.74 -6.57
CA HIS A 591 -34.35 -8.87 -6.30
C HIS A 591 -34.94 -10.06 -7.05
N THR A 592 -34.71 -10.16 -8.36
CA THR A 592 -35.28 -11.22 -9.20
C THR A 592 -34.81 -12.62 -8.80
N ARG A 593 -33.54 -12.78 -8.40
CA ARG A 593 -32.95 -14.10 -8.11
C ARG A 593 -33.01 -14.54 -6.65
N ARG A 594 -33.25 -13.64 -5.70
CA ARG A 594 -33.08 -13.92 -4.27
C ARG A 594 -34.30 -13.56 -3.43
N THR A 595 -35.47 -13.37 -4.04
CA THR A 595 -36.70 -13.08 -3.30
C THR A 595 -37.79 -14.07 -3.64
N LEU A 596 -38.58 -14.44 -2.63
CA LEU A 596 -39.76 -15.28 -2.84
C LEU A 596 -40.81 -14.58 -3.70
N CYS A 597 -40.93 -13.25 -3.58
CA CYS A 597 -41.83 -12.45 -4.41
C CYS A 597 -41.58 -12.64 -5.91
N SER A 598 -40.31 -12.56 -6.34
CA SER A 598 -39.99 -12.76 -7.76
C SER A 598 -40.10 -14.22 -8.19
N ALA A 599 -39.74 -15.18 -7.33
CA ALA A 599 -39.88 -16.60 -7.63
C ALA A 599 -41.35 -16.99 -7.81
N HIS A 600 -42.22 -16.54 -6.88
CA HIS A 600 -43.67 -16.73 -6.93
C HIS A 600 -44.29 -16.19 -8.21
N HIS A 601 -43.92 -14.97 -8.61
CA HIS A 601 -44.38 -14.38 -9.86
C HIS A 601 -43.85 -15.16 -11.08
N GLY A 602 -42.58 -15.57 -11.08
CA GLY A 602 -41.99 -16.37 -12.16
C GLY A 602 -42.64 -17.74 -12.34
N ALA A 603 -43.01 -18.39 -11.24
CA ALA A 603 -43.74 -19.67 -11.21
C ALA A 603 -45.26 -19.52 -11.46
N LYS A 604 -45.75 -18.28 -11.60
CA LYS A 604 -47.17 -17.95 -11.82
C LYS A 604 -48.11 -18.57 -10.77
N HIS A 605 -47.68 -18.60 -9.52
CA HIS A 605 -48.53 -19.04 -8.42
C HIS A 605 -49.63 -17.99 -8.13
N GLU A 606 -50.82 -18.46 -7.78
CA GLU A 606 -51.93 -17.58 -7.39
C GLU A 606 -51.77 -17.07 -5.95
N GLY A 607 -52.37 -15.91 -5.66
CA GLY A 607 -52.38 -15.31 -4.33
C GLY A 607 -51.07 -14.61 -3.94
N ARG A 608 -50.91 -14.31 -2.63
CA ARG A 608 -49.71 -13.69 -2.07
C ARG A 608 -48.62 -14.75 -1.85
N TRP A 609 -47.37 -14.39 -2.16
CA TRP A 609 -46.23 -15.30 -1.98
C TRP A 609 -45.99 -15.66 -0.51
N GLN A 610 -46.36 -14.77 0.43
CA GLN A 610 -46.25 -15.01 1.87
C GLN A 610 -47.10 -16.21 2.33
N ASP A 611 -48.26 -16.40 1.70
CA ASP A 611 -49.27 -17.41 2.06
C ASP A 611 -49.25 -18.62 1.12
N CYS A 612 -48.34 -18.63 0.14
CA CYS A 612 -48.29 -19.65 -0.90
C CYS A 612 -47.63 -20.94 -0.39
N ALA A 613 -48.45 -21.98 -0.18
CA ALA A 613 -47.98 -23.31 0.23
C ALA A 613 -46.98 -23.93 -0.78
N LYS A 614 -47.15 -23.65 -2.09
CA LYS A 614 -46.22 -24.12 -3.13
C LYS A 614 -44.83 -23.49 -2.97
N CYS A 615 -44.76 -22.17 -2.76
CA CYS A 615 -43.50 -21.49 -2.49
C CYS A 615 -42.85 -21.95 -1.17
N ARG A 616 -43.64 -22.35 -0.17
CA ARG A 616 -43.13 -22.92 1.07
C ARG A 616 -42.49 -24.30 0.88
N ALA A 617 -43.06 -25.12 0.01
CA ALA A 617 -42.60 -26.48 -0.25
C ALA A 617 -41.39 -26.55 -1.20
N GLU A 618 -41.24 -25.58 -2.11
CA GLU A 618 -40.20 -25.58 -3.15
C GLU A 618 -38.77 -25.36 -2.61
N TYR A 619 -38.63 -24.73 -1.44
CA TYR A 619 -37.34 -24.39 -0.86
C TYR A 619 -37.12 -25.12 0.47
N GLN A 620 -35.86 -25.48 0.74
CA GLN A 620 -35.45 -25.89 2.09
C GLN A 620 -35.74 -24.76 3.09
N THR A 621 -36.09 -25.09 4.34
CA THR A 621 -36.58 -24.08 5.31
C THR A 621 -35.61 -22.90 5.50
N GLU A 622 -34.30 -23.15 5.54
CA GLU A 622 -33.27 -22.10 5.60
C GLU A 622 -33.32 -21.15 4.39
N ASP A 623 -33.39 -21.70 3.18
CA ASP A 623 -33.41 -20.94 1.93
C ASP A 623 -34.72 -20.15 1.78
N TYR A 624 -35.86 -20.75 2.16
CA TYR A 624 -37.16 -20.10 2.21
C TYR A 624 -37.13 -18.86 3.12
N VAL A 625 -36.63 -19.01 4.35
CA VAL A 625 -36.55 -17.91 5.31
C VAL A 625 -35.62 -16.81 4.81
N GLU A 626 -34.45 -17.18 4.28
CA GLU A 626 -33.51 -16.20 3.75
C GLU A 626 -34.09 -15.45 2.53
N PHE A 627 -34.77 -16.13 1.60
CA PHE A 627 -35.42 -15.47 0.46
C PHE A 627 -36.63 -14.62 0.85
N GLY A 628 -37.32 -14.96 1.93
CA GLY A 628 -38.46 -14.17 2.44
C GLY A 628 -38.09 -12.97 3.31
N THR A 629 -36.87 -12.92 3.90
CA THR A 629 -36.53 -11.91 4.92
C THR A 629 -35.34 -11.02 4.58
N ASN A 630 -34.59 -11.35 3.52
CA ASN A 630 -33.39 -10.60 3.18
C ASN A 630 -33.66 -9.15 2.72
N LYS A 631 -32.57 -8.38 2.59
CA LYS A 631 -32.59 -6.95 2.25
C LYS A 631 -33.00 -6.61 0.81
N TYR A 632 -33.19 -7.61 -0.06
CA TYR A 632 -33.66 -7.39 -1.44
C TYR A 632 -35.18 -7.47 -1.55
N ASN A 633 -35.86 -7.82 -0.45
CA ASN A 633 -37.31 -7.78 -0.34
C ASN A 633 -37.81 -6.38 -0.01
N PHE A 634 -38.85 -5.93 -0.73
CA PHE A 634 -39.60 -4.71 -0.37
C PHE A 634 -40.61 -5.00 0.73
N GLU A 635 -41.26 -6.17 0.69
CA GLU A 635 -42.08 -6.72 1.76
C GLU A 635 -41.40 -7.95 2.32
N LYS A 636 -41.27 -8.06 3.65
CA LYS A 636 -40.62 -9.19 4.30
C LYS A 636 -41.64 -10.16 4.89
N LEU A 637 -41.26 -11.43 4.96
CA LEU A 637 -42.02 -12.45 5.68
C LEU A 637 -41.99 -12.14 7.19
N GLU A 638 -43.16 -11.86 7.77
CA GLU A 638 -43.25 -11.39 9.17
C GLU A 638 -42.96 -12.49 10.19
N ASN A 639 -43.44 -13.71 9.93
CA ASN A 639 -43.31 -14.85 10.84
C ASN A 639 -42.53 -16.00 10.17
N PRO A 640 -41.21 -15.84 9.92
CA PRO A 640 -40.42 -16.88 9.29
C PRO A 640 -40.31 -18.11 10.22
N PRO A 641 -40.46 -19.33 9.69
CA PRO A 641 -40.29 -20.55 10.47
C PRO A 641 -38.86 -20.69 10.98
N SER A 642 -38.69 -21.28 12.17
CA SER A 642 -37.37 -21.56 12.72
C SER A 642 -36.68 -22.71 11.98
N PHE A 643 -35.35 -22.68 11.93
CA PHE A 643 -34.54 -23.75 11.38
C PHE A 643 -33.19 -23.83 12.11
N LYS A 644 -32.55 -24.98 12.02
CA LYS A 644 -31.17 -25.15 12.48
C LYS A 644 -30.21 -24.66 11.38
N PRO A 645 -29.37 -23.65 11.64
CA PRO A 645 -28.46 -23.13 10.61
C PRO A 645 -27.51 -24.21 10.08
N THR A 646 -27.28 -24.21 8.77
CA THR A 646 -26.26 -25.06 8.17
C THR A 646 -24.88 -24.69 8.70
N SER A 647 -24.07 -25.68 9.06
CA SER A 647 -22.70 -25.48 9.55
C SER A 647 -21.72 -26.33 8.76
N CYS A 648 -20.50 -25.83 8.59
CA CYS A 648 -19.44 -26.58 7.96
C CYS A 648 -19.14 -27.85 8.77
N SER A 649 -19.22 -29.02 8.14
CA SER A 649 -18.98 -30.31 8.77
C SER A 649 -17.54 -30.46 9.30
N ARG A 650 -16.60 -29.63 8.82
CA ARG A 650 -15.20 -29.63 9.27
C ARG A 650 -14.90 -28.57 10.32
N CYS A 651 -15.05 -27.28 9.98
CA CYS A 651 -14.67 -26.18 10.89
C CYS A 651 -15.81 -25.64 11.75
N ARG A 652 -17.02 -26.21 11.65
CA ARG A 652 -18.25 -25.83 12.39
C ARG A 652 -18.74 -24.40 12.20
N ARG A 653 -18.08 -23.59 11.36
CA ARG A 653 -18.56 -22.26 10.96
C ARG A 653 -19.96 -22.35 10.35
N VAL A 654 -20.87 -21.46 10.76
CA VAL A 654 -22.19 -21.31 10.15
C VAL A 654 -22.05 -20.86 8.69
N ILE A 655 -22.75 -21.55 7.79
CA ILE A 655 -22.81 -21.28 6.35
C ILE A 655 -24.22 -20.77 6.08
N VAL A 656 -24.37 -19.55 5.57
CA VAL A 656 -25.67 -19.08 5.09
C VAL A 656 -25.83 -19.55 3.64
N ARG A 657 -26.58 -20.62 3.41
CA ARG A 657 -26.60 -21.32 2.09
C ARG A 657 -26.95 -20.39 0.92
N ALA A 658 -27.91 -19.50 1.09
CA ALA A 658 -28.29 -18.54 0.05
C ALA A 658 -27.27 -17.38 -0.16
N LYS A 659 -26.26 -17.22 0.70
CA LYS A 659 -25.28 -16.12 0.63
C LYS A 659 -23.82 -16.56 0.46
N ASP A 660 -23.41 -17.64 1.09
CA ASP A 660 -22.01 -18.06 1.15
C ASP A 660 -21.69 -19.07 0.04
N GLY A 661 -20.43 -19.10 -0.38
CA GLY A 661 -19.94 -20.22 -1.21
C GLY A 661 -19.79 -21.46 -0.34
N TYR A 662 -20.33 -22.59 -0.81
CA TYR A 662 -20.20 -23.87 -0.13
C TYR A 662 -20.19 -25.01 -1.15
N SER A 663 -19.72 -26.17 -0.70
CA SER A 663 -19.85 -27.43 -1.42
C SER A 663 -20.62 -28.42 -0.56
N GLN A 664 -21.43 -29.25 -1.21
CA GLN A 664 -22.18 -30.30 -0.55
C GLN A 664 -21.67 -31.65 -1.05
N ILE A 665 -21.33 -32.54 -0.12
CA ILE A 665 -20.94 -33.92 -0.42
C ILE A 665 -21.85 -34.82 0.42
N GLY A 666 -22.81 -35.47 -0.24
CA GLY A 666 -23.91 -36.17 0.42
C GLY A 666 -24.72 -35.23 1.32
N SER A 667 -24.87 -35.58 2.60
CA SER A 667 -25.57 -34.75 3.61
C SER A 667 -24.66 -33.73 4.31
N LYS A 668 -23.37 -33.65 3.96
CA LYS A 668 -22.38 -32.78 4.61
C LYS A 668 -22.15 -31.51 3.81
N TYR A 669 -21.94 -30.40 4.52
CA TYR A 669 -21.69 -29.07 3.95
C TYR A 669 -20.28 -28.60 4.29
N PHE A 670 -19.57 -28.03 3.32
CA PHE A 670 -18.21 -27.53 3.47
C PHE A 670 -18.14 -26.07 3.04
N CYS A 671 -17.50 -25.22 3.84
CA CYS A 671 -17.24 -23.83 3.44
C CYS A 671 -16.08 -23.79 2.42
N VAL A 672 -16.01 -22.74 1.59
CA VAL A 672 -14.99 -22.62 0.52
C VAL A 672 -13.57 -22.97 0.98
N PRO A 673 -13.04 -22.47 2.12
CA PRO A 673 -11.69 -22.82 2.54
C PRO A 673 -11.50 -24.32 2.82
N CYS A 674 -12.49 -24.97 3.42
CA CYS A 674 -12.44 -26.41 3.69
C CYS A 674 -12.60 -27.21 2.39
N THR A 675 -13.44 -26.76 1.45
CA THR A 675 -13.55 -27.36 0.11
C THR A 675 -12.21 -27.30 -0.62
N ASP A 676 -11.57 -26.12 -0.65
CA ASP A 676 -10.28 -25.94 -1.33
C ASP A 676 -9.19 -26.84 -0.72
N GLU A 677 -9.21 -27.03 0.60
CA GLU A 677 -8.25 -27.90 1.27
C GLU A 677 -8.48 -29.38 0.93
N GLU A 678 -9.73 -29.86 0.86
CA GLU A 678 -9.98 -31.23 0.44
C GLU A 678 -9.64 -31.47 -1.03
N LEU A 679 -9.96 -30.53 -1.92
CA LEU A 679 -9.57 -30.62 -3.33
C LEU A 679 -8.04 -30.66 -3.51
N ARG A 680 -7.28 -29.94 -2.68
CA ARG A 680 -5.81 -30.02 -2.68
C ARG A 680 -5.32 -31.38 -2.22
N ARG A 681 -5.95 -31.98 -1.19
CA ARG A 681 -5.59 -33.31 -0.69
C ARG A 681 -5.90 -34.40 -1.70
N GLU A 682 -7.02 -34.31 -2.41
CA GLU A 682 -7.35 -35.24 -3.49
C GLU A 682 -6.35 -35.15 -4.65
N ARG A 683 -5.96 -33.94 -5.07
CA ARG A 683 -4.90 -33.76 -6.10
C ARG A 683 -3.53 -34.32 -5.69
N GLN A 684 -3.24 -34.37 -4.39
CA GLN A 684 -2.02 -34.99 -3.87
C GLN A 684 -2.12 -36.53 -3.75
N ARG A 685 -3.33 -37.08 -3.84
CA ARG A 685 -3.60 -38.53 -3.73
C ARG A 685 -3.87 -39.20 -5.08
N SER A 686 -4.10 -38.43 -6.15
CA SER A 686 -4.12 -38.95 -7.52
C SER A 686 -2.68 -39.10 -8.03
N PRO A 687 -2.27 -40.30 -8.49
CA PRO A 687 -0.92 -40.56 -8.98
C PRO A 687 -0.54 -39.77 -10.23
#